data_AF-A0A0B1TA63-F1
#
_entry.id   AF-A0A0B1TA63-F1
#
_cell.length_a   1.000
_cell.length_b   1.000
_cell.length_c   1.000
_cell.angle_alpha   90.00
_cell.angle_beta   90.00
_cell.angle_gamma   90.00
#
_symmetry.space_group_name_H-M   'P 1'
#
loop_
_entity.id
_entity.type
_entity.pdbx_description
1 polymer ?
#
loop_
_entity_poly.entity_id
_entity_poly.type
_entity_poly.pdbx_seq_one_letter_code
_entity_poly.pdbx_strand_id
1 'polypeptide(L)'
;MLGAAPAGAGADDSEHDAGWIEGVAILISVIVVVLVTALNDYTKERQFRGLQAKIETEHKFAVIRGGQSIQVVVNELVVGDVAQIKYGDLLPADGVLIQSNDLKIDESSLTGESDLIRKAPEHDPIILSGTHVMEGSAKMLITAVGVNSQTGIIMTLLGAAKTVAEEERKAAKREVYKEFGLGFKWIYAIIYPKKAISQEHKGELVGLERRSRSLSKSKSQPGIGDAIQETDEGTAQALLDVKADGADGVANGKVVSEENGKKERSVLQAKLTRLAIQIGYAGSFVAGCTVLILVIRFCISRYAIEEKSFSLADFQHFINFLIIGVTVLVVAVPEGLPLAVTLSLAYSVKKVCFGTFSRRFLQFFATNQLPNLQMMLDNNLVRHLDACETMGNATSICSDKTGTLTTNRMTVVQSYINEHHYKDTPKMEMLNKETLDLLLNCISINSSYSSQVVPAKQVGEQATQLGNKTECGLLGFVLALGASYQDIRDKNPEESIPKVYTFNSVRKSMSTVVNRPNGGYRVFSKGASEIITKKCKWFLGKNGQLTKFGPKDAEALVRNVIEPMASDGLRTICLAYKDYVPAGSAIGENQIAYHGEIDWDNEDAVVNDLTAIAIVGIQDPVRPEVPAAITKCQEAGITVRMVTGDNINTARSIATACGILKPGEDFIALEGKEFNARYNKNVVFDY
;
A
#
# COMPACT_ATOMS: atom_id res chain seq x y z
N MET A 1 26.93 27.27 62.53
CA MET A 1 28.30 27.83 62.46
C MET A 1 28.61 28.15 61.01
N LEU A 2 28.68 29.44 60.70
CA LEU A 2 29.12 30.13 59.48
C LEU A 2 28.46 31.52 59.64
N GLY A 3 29.08 32.55 60.21
CA GLY A 3 30.45 33.00 60.08
C GLY A 3 30.37 34.40 59.46
N ALA A 4 30.10 35.41 60.29
CA ALA A 4 30.05 36.81 59.89
C ALA A 4 31.48 37.32 59.60
N ALA A 5 31.63 38.12 58.53
CA ALA A 5 32.81 38.94 58.25
C ALA A 5 32.39 40.17 57.40
N PRO A 6 33.13 41.29 57.45
CA PRO A 6 32.55 42.62 57.60
C PRO A 6 32.51 43.48 56.32
N ALA A 7 31.74 44.56 56.42
CA ALA A 7 31.70 45.66 55.46
C ALA A 7 33.05 46.39 55.36
N GLY A 8 33.47 46.71 54.12
CA GLY A 8 34.64 47.52 53.81
C GLY A 8 34.53 48.06 52.37
N ALA A 9 34.53 49.38 52.26
CA ALA A 9 34.24 50.17 51.07
C ALA A 9 35.25 50.00 49.92
N GLY A 10 34.75 50.13 48.68
CA GLY A 10 35.57 50.27 47.48
C GLY A 10 34.97 49.65 46.22
N ALA A 11 33.76 50.03 45.82
CA ALA A 11 33.21 49.65 44.52
C ALA A 11 32.27 50.74 44.03
N ASP A 12 32.81 51.77 43.38
CA ASP A 12 32.05 52.74 42.60
C ASP A 12 32.98 53.15 41.45
N ASP A 13 32.74 52.57 40.27
CA ASP A 13 33.04 53.10 38.90
C ASP A 13 33.11 51.97 37.84
N SER A 14 33.28 50.69 38.21
CA SER A 14 33.39 49.58 37.24
C SER A 14 32.07 48.85 36.91
N GLU A 15 31.00 49.01 37.70
CA GLU A 15 29.71 48.34 37.44
C GLU A 15 28.86 49.06 36.37
N HIS A 16 29.05 50.37 36.16
CA HIS A 16 28.30 51.14 35.16
C HIS A 16 28.78 50.92 33.71
N ASP A 17 30.04 50.56 33.48
CA ASP A 17 30.62 50.30 32.15
C ASP A 17 30.28 48.90 31.59
N ALA A 18 29.70 48.01 32.40
CA ALA A 18 29.37 46.64 32.01
C ALA A 18 27.89 46.43 31.62
N GLY A 19 27.02 47.44 31.74
CA GLY A 19 25.57 47.28 31.50
C GLY A 19 25.18 46.90 30.06
N TRP A 20 26.01 47.22 29.07
CA TRP A 20 25.81 46.80 27.67
C TRP A 20 26.07 45.30 27.46
N ILE A 21 26.91 44.69 28.32
CA ILE A 21 27.31 43.29 28.23
C ILE A 21 26.09 42.38 28.48
N GLU A 22 25.22 42.75 29.42
CA GLU A 22 24.01 41.99 29.75
C GLU A 22 23.04 41.95 28.54
N GLY A 23 22.80 43.09 27.90
CA GLY A 23 21.97 43.16 26.69
C GLY A 23 22.57 42.39 25.51
N VAL A 24 23.89 42.49 25.30
CA VAL A 24 24.60 41.74 24.25
C VAL A 24 24.60 40.24 24.53
N ALA A 25 24.75 39.80 25.78
CA ALA A 25 24.69 38.40 26.17
C ALA A 25 23.32 37.78 25.85
N ILE A 26 22.22 38.47 26.19
CA ILE A 26 20.86 38.02 25.86
C ILE A 26 20.68 37.91 24.34
N LEU A 27 21.14 38.91 23.57
CA LEU A 27 21.06 38.91 22.12
C LEU A 27 21.80 37.70 21.51
N ILE A 28 23.04 37.43 21.97
CA ILE A 28 23.84 36.30 21.49
C ILE A 28 23.15 34.97 21.86
N SER A 29 22.65 34.83 23.09
CA SER A 29 21.92 33.62 23.50
C SER A 29 20.69 33.36 22.63
N VAL A 30 19.89 34.38 22.33
CA VAL A 30 18.73 34.26 21.43
C VAL A 30 19.16 33.84 20.02
N ILE A 31 20.22 34.44 19.47
CA ILE A 31 20.75 34.08 18.15
C ILE A 31 21.17 32.60 18.13
N VAL A 32 21.89 32.13 19.15
CA VAL A 32 22.33 30.73 19.24
C VAL A 32 21.14 29.78 19.30
N VAL A 33 20.13 30.06 20.14
CA VAL A 33 18.93 29.22 20.27
C VAL A 33 18.15 29.16 18.95
N VAL A 34 17.94 30.31 18.29
CA VAL A 34 17.25 30.37 17.00
C VAL A 34 18.04 29.61 15.94
N LEU A 35 19.36 29.74 15.89
CA LEU A 35 20.22 29.05 14.93
C LEU A 35 20.16 27.53 15.14
N VAL A 36 20.30 27.05 16.39
CA VAL A 36 20.21 25.63 16.71
C VAL A 36 18.84 25.07 16.33
N THR A 37 17.77 25.81 16.63
CA THR A 37 16.40 25.41 16.28
C THR A 37 16.20 25.34 14.77
N ALA A 38 16.70 26.34 14.03
CA ALA A 38 16.63 26.37 12.57
C ALA A 38 17.42 25.23 11.92
N LEU A 39 18.61 24.92 12.45
CA LEU A 39 19.41 23.78 11.97
C LEU A 39 18.73 22.44 12.24
N ASN A 40 18.12 22.27 13.42
CA ASN A 40 17.33 21.07 13.74
C ASN A 40 16.12 20.91 12.81
N ASP A 41 15.38 21.97 12.54
CA ASP A 41 14.25 21.93 11.61
C ASP A 41 14.70 21.68 10.16
N TYR A 42 15.80 22.29 9.73
CA TYR A 42 16.36 22.06 8.40
C TYR A 42 16.82 20.61 8.21
N THR A 43 17.51 20.04 9.20
CA THR A 43 17.95 18.64 9.13
C THR A 43 16.77 17.68 9.11
N LYS A 44 15.71 17.94 9.89
CA LYS A 44 14.45 17.20 9.87
C LYS A 44 13.77 17.23 8.50
N GLU A 45 13.62 18.42 7.91
CA GLU A 45 12.98 18.57 6.58
C GLU A 45 13.79 17.87 5.49
N ARG A 46 15.13 17.98 5.54
CA ARG A 46 16.03 17.27 4.63
C ARG A 46 15.89 15.75 4.73
N GLN A 47 15.68 15.23 5.94
CA GLN A 47 15.43 13.80 6.16
C GLN A 47 14.12 13.36 5.53
N PHE A 48 13.04 14.14 5.70
CA PHE A 48 11.72 13.86 5.13
C PHE A 48 11.77 13.82 3.59
N ARG A 49 12.44 14.79 2.97
CA ARG A 49 12.65 14.80 1.51
C ARG A 49 13.36 13.57 0.99
N GLY A 50 14.33 13.04 1.74
CA GLY A 50 15.04 11.82 1.34
C GLY A 50 14.20 10.54 1.43
N LEU A 51 13.20 10.47 2.33
CA LEU A 51 12.25 9.36 2.37
C LEU A 51 11.28 9.46 1.19
N GLN A 52 10.75 10.67 0.94
CA GLN A 52 9.84 10.92 -0.17
C GLN A 52 10.47 10.59 -1.53
N ALA A 53 11.72 11.01 -1.75
CA ALA A 53 12.45 10.71 -2.98
C ALA A 53 12.64 9.20 -3.22
N LYS A 54 12.81 8.40 -2.16
CA LYS A 54 12.94 6.94 -2.29
C LYS A 54 11.60 6.28 -2.62
N ILE A 55 10.52 6.72 -1.98
CA ILE A 55 9.15 6.27 -2.28
C ILE A 55 8.80 6.53 -3.76
N GLU A 56 9.13 7.72 -4.25
CA GLU A 56 8.91 8.11 -5.66
C GLU A 56 9.67 7.21 -6.65
N THR A 57 10.83 6.66 -6.28
CA THR A 57 11.62 5.79 -7.16
C THR A 57 11.19 4.32 -7.17
N GLU A 58 10.39 3.86 -6.21
CA GLU A 58 10.00 2.44 -6.11
C GLU A 58 8.75 2.09 -6.94
N HIS A 59 7.94 3.09 -7.31
CA HIS A 59 6.73 2.88 -8.10
C HIS A 59 7.09 2.64 -9.56
N LYS A 60 6.94 1.38 -10.02
CA LYS A 60 7.21 0.96 -11.39
C LYS A 60 5.94 0.54 -12.10
N PHE A 61 5.89 0.75 -13.40
CA PHE A 61 4.80 0.38 -14.28
C PHE A 61 5.33 -0.35 -15.51
N ALA A 62 4.57 -1.31 -16.02
CA ALA A 62 4.96 -2.09 -17.20
C ALA A 62 4.62 -1.34 -18.49
N VAL A 63 5.61 -1.12 -19.35
CA VAL A 63 5.45 -0.51 -20.68
C VAL A 63 6.11 -1.37 -21.76
N ILE A 64 5.63 -1.27 -22.99
CA ILE A 64 6.16 -1.97 -24.14
C ILE A 64 6.98 -0.98 -24.97
N ARG A 65 8.31 -1.14 -24.98
CA ARG A 65 9.24 -0.36 -25.82
C ARG A 65 10.06 -1.33 -26.66
N GLY A 66 10.15 -1.10 -27.98
CA GLY A 66 10.88 -1.99 -28.89
C GLY A 66 10.31 -3.41 -28.98
N GLY A 67 9.00 -3.59 -28.74
CA GLY A 67 8.33 -4.90 -28.75
C GLY A 67 8.53 -5.75 -27.50
N GLN A 68 9.32 -5.30 -26.52
CA GLN A 68 9.53 -5.98 -25.25
C GLN A 68 8.82 -5.27 -24.09
N SER A 69 8.24 -6.05 -23.17
CA SER A 69 7.66 -5.51 -21.94
C SER A 69 8.77 -5.24 -20.91
N ILE A 70 8.91 -3.98 -20.52
CA ILE A 70 9.90 -3.50 -19.55
C ILE A 70 9.21 -2.79 -18.38
N GLN A 71 9.81 -2.84 -17.19
CA GLN A 71 9.34 -2.15 -15.99
C GLN A 71 10.06 -0.81 -15.87
N VAL A 72 9.33 0.29 -15.97
CA VAL A 72 9.84 1.67 -15.95
C VAL A 72 9.27 2.41 -14.74
N VAL A 73 10.05 3.32 -14.15
CA VAL A 73 9.58 4.13 -13.01
C VAL A 73 8.46 5.06 -13.49
N VAL A 74 7.42 5.28 -12.67
CA VAL A 74 6.24 6.10 -13.07
C VAL A 74 6.63 7.49 -13.58
N ASN A 75 7.66 8.12 -13.00
CA ASN A 75 8.16 9.44 -13.41
C ASN A 75 8.85 9.45 -14.78
N GLU A 76 9.20 8.28 -15.33
CA GLU A 76 9.83 8.12 -16.65
C GLU A 76 8.83 7.69 -17.75
N LEU A 77 7.53 7.65 -17.41
CA LEU A 77 6.46 7.42 -18.37
C LEU A 77 6.29 8.65 -19.27
N VAL A 78 6.17 8.42 -20.57
CA VAL A 78 6.00 9.49 -21.55
C VAL A 78 4.77 9.23 -22.43
N VAL A 79 4.24 10.31 -22.98
CA VAL A 79 3.15 10.24 -23.96
C VAL A 79 3.63 9.45 -25.19
N GLY A 80 2.80 8.53 -25.66
CA GLY A 80 3.13 7.62 -26.77
C GLY A 80 3.69 6.25 -26.35
N ASP A 81 4.01 6.04 -25.07
CA ASP A 81 4.30 4.70 -24.58
C ASP A 81 3.06 3.81 -24.62
N VAL A 82 3.24 2.52 -24.91
CA VAL A 82 2.19 1.51 -24.76
C VAL A 82 2.32 0.89 -23.38
N ALA A 83 1.41 1.23 -22.48
CA ALA A 83 1.39 0.71 -21.12
C ALA A 83 0.60 -0.61 -21.04
N GLN A 84 1.14 -1.58 -20.30
CA GLN A 84 0.48 -2.87 -20.08
C GLN A 84 -0.17 -2.88 -18.70
N ILE A 85 -1.50 -2.89 -18.70
CA ILE A 85 -2.35 -2.80 -17.53
C ILE A 85 -2.73 -4.21 -17.04
N LYS A 86 -2.66 -4.43 -15.73
CA LYS A 86 -3.04 -5.67 -15.05
C LYS A 86 -3.96 -5.39 -13.86
N TYR A 87 -4.64 -6.45 -13.41
CA TYR A 87 -5.40 -6.44 -12.17
C TYR A 87 -4.57 -5.89 -10.99
N GLY A 88 -5.17 -4.96 -10.25
CA GLY A 88 -4.59 -4.33 -9.06
C GLY A 88 -3.71 -3.12 -9.34
N ASP A 89 -3.46 -2.77 -10.61
CA ASP A 89 -2.67 -1.60 -10.95
C ASP A 89 -3.41 -0.30 -10.60
N LEU A 90 -2.68 0.66 -10.00
CA LEU A 90 -3.08 2.07 -9.96
C LEU A 90 -2.58 2.72 -11.24
N LEU A 91 -3.48 3.34 -11.99
CA LEU A 91 -3.15 3.88 -13.30
C LEU A 91 -2.40 5.22 -13.15
N PRO A 92 -1.14 5.32 -13.61
CA PRO A 92 -0.30 6.50 -13.36
C PRO A 92 -0.52 7.64 -14.35
N ALA A 93 -1.18 7.36 -15.48
CA ALA A 93 -1.30 8.26 -16.61
C ALA A 93 -2.64 8.03 -17.31
N ASP A 94 -3.12 9.06 -18.02
CA ASP A 94 -4.30 8.94 -18.86
C ASP A 94 -3.91 8.28 -20.18
N GLY A 95 -4.83 7.50 -20.75
CA GLY A 95 -4.57 6.79 -21.99
C GLY A 95 -5.82 6.31 -22.70
N VAL A 96 -5.60 5.76 -23.90
CA VAL A 96 -6.65 5.16 -24.73
C VAL A 96 -6.35 3.67 -24.89
N LEU A 97 -7.35 2.83 -24.67
CA LEU A 97 -7.25 1.39 -24.83
C LEU A 97 -6.99 1.00 -26.29
N ILE A 98 -5.98 0.15 -26.47
CA ILE A 98 -5.66 -0.50 -27.74
C ILE A 98 -6.20 -1.94 -27.73
N GLN A 99 -6.15 -2.60 -26.57
CA GLN A 99 -6.56 -4.00 -26.40
C GLN A 99 -7.05 -4.21 -24.97
N SER A 100 -8.15 -4.94 -24.77
CA SER A 100 -8.66 -5.29 -23.44
C SER A 100 -9.13 -6.73 -23.37
N ASN A 101 -8.99 -7.35 -22.20
CA ASN A 101 -9.59 -8.64 -21.84
C ASN A 101 -10.37 -8.47 -20.53
N ASP A 102 -11.70 -8.38 -20.63
CA ASP A 102 -12.64 -8.21 -19.50
C ASP A 102 -12.20 -7.14 -18.48
N LEU A 103 -11.74 -5.98 -18.99
CA LEU A 103 -11.21 -4.91 -18.15
C LEU A 103 -12.34 -4.21 -17.39
N LYS A 104 -12.22 -4.15 -16.07
CA LYS A 104 -13.08 -3.32 -15.20
C LYS A 104 -12.24 -2.44 -14.30
N ILE A 105 -12.63 -1.18 -14.21
CA ILE A 105 -11.91 -0.16 -13.48
C ILE A 105 -12.85 0.50 -12.48
N ASP A 106 -12.32 0.79 -11.31
CA ASP A 106 -12.94 1.63 -10.30
C ASP A 106 -12.52 3.08 -10.53
N GLU A 107 -13.49 3.90 -10.96
CA GLU A 107 -13.32 5.33 -11.20
C GLU A 107 -13.86 6.19 -10.04
N SER A 108 -14.20 5.59 -8.89
CA SER A 108 -14.80 6.28 -7.74
C SER A 108 -13.96 7.45 -7.23
N SER A 109 -12.64 7.37 -7.33
CA SER A 109 -11.71 8.46 -6.98
C SER A 109 -11.93 9.75 -7.80
N LEU A 110 -12.51 9.65 -8.99
CA LEU A 110 -12.74 10.77 -9.91
C LEU A 110 -14.21 11.13 -10.06
N THR A 111 -15.08 10.13 -10.18
CA THR A 111 -16.52 10.33 -10.44
C THR A 111 -17.34 10.34 -9.15
N GLY A 112 -16.84 9.75 -8.07
CA GLY A 112 -17.58 9.51 -6.83
C GLY A 112 -18.55 8.33 -6.90
N GLU A 113 -18.68 7.67 -8.05
CA GLU A 113 -19.54 6.50 -8.24
C GLU A 113 -18.75 5.22 -7.95
N SER A 114 -19.28 4.33 -7.11
CA SER A 114 -18.59 3.11 -6.65
C SER A 114 -18.77 1.91 -7.58
N ASP A 115 -19.51 2.06 -8.68
CA ASP A 115 -19.75 0.97 -9.61
C ASP A 115 -18.54 0.74 -10.51
N LEU A 116 -18.22 -0.54 -10.75
CA LEU A 116 -17.11 -0.92 -11.62
C LEU A 116 -17.49 -0.69 -13.08
N ILE A 117 -16.70 0.11 -13.77
CA ILE A 117 -16.95 0.47 -15.17
C ILE A 117 -16.20 -0.52 -16.06
N ARG A 118 -16.92 -1.15 -16.99
CA ARG A 118 -16.34 -2.01 -18.03
C ARG A 118 -15.75 -1.13 -19.13
N LYS A 119 -14.51 -1.43 -19.52
CA LYS A 119 -13.80 -0.68 -20.55
C LYS A 119 -13.40 -1.62 -21.69
N ALA A 120 -13.64 -1.19 -22.92
CA ALA A 120 -13.27 -1.90 -24.14
C ALA A 120 -12.82 -0.90 -25.22
N PRO A 121 -11.95 -1.31 -26.17
CA PRO A 121 -11.58 -0.46 -27.31
C PRO A 121 -12.79 0.06 -28.09
N GLU A 122 -13.86 -0.73 -28.18
CA GLU A 122 -15.09 -0.38 -28.89
C GLU A 122 -16.09 0.40 -28.02
N HIS A 123 -15.99 0.28 -26.69
CA HIS A 123 -16.93 0.85 -25.75
C HIS A 123 -16.19 1.43 -24.53
N ASP A 124 -16.19 2.75 -24.44
CA ASP A 124 -15.46 3.53 -23.43
C ASP A 124 -13.95 3.19 -23.36
N PRO A 125 -13.18 3.62 -24.38
CA PRO A 125 -11.76 3.28 -24.48
C PRO A 125 -10.87 4.15 -23.60
N ILE A 126 -11.42 5.08 -22.82
CA ILE A 126 -10.62 6.06 -22.06
C ILE A 126 -10.24 5.49 -20.71
N ILE A 127 -8.95 5.60 -20.40
CA ILE A 127 -8.36 5.28 -19.12
C ILE A 127 -7.92 6.57 -18.44
N LEU A 128 -8.31 6.74 -17.18
CA LEU A 128 -7.99 7.91 -16.38
C LEU A 128 -6.95 7.57 -15.31
N SER A 129 -5.96 8.43 -15.16
CA SER A 129 -4.96 8.36 -14.08
C SER A 129 -5.63 8.49 -12.71
N GLY A 130 -5.10 7.81 -11.70
CA GLY A 130 -5.67 7.80 -10.34
C GLY A 130 -6.79 6.78 -10.12
N THR A 131 -7.18 6.03 -11.16
CA THR A 131 -8.18 4.96 -11.08
C THR A 131 -7.53 3.60 -10.87
N HIS A 132 -8.30 2.64 -10.33
CA HIS A 132 -7.79 1.32 -9.94
C HIS A 132 -8.37 0.22 -10.82
N VAL A 133 -7.51 -0.70 -11.28
CA VAL A 133 -7.95 -1.84 -12.09
C VAL A 133 -8.44 -2.96 -11.18
N MET A 134 -9.72 -3.27 -11.28
CA MET A 134 -10.39 -4.23 -10.40
C MET A 134 -10.56 -5.59 -11.04
N GLU A 135 -10.62 -5.70 -12.37
CA GLU A 135 -10.64 -6.97 -13.09
C GLU A 135 -9.99 -6.84 -14.47
N GLY A 136 -9.49 -7.97 -15.00
CA GLY A 136 -9.01 -8.06 -16.37
C GLY A 136 -7.58 -7.57 -16.61
N SER A 137 -7.27 -7.37 -17.88
CA SER A 137 -5.96 -6.86 -18.34
C SER A 137 -6.13 -6.11 -19.65
N ALA A 138 -5.23 -5.17 -19.93
CA ALA A 138 -5.31 -4.36 -21.13
C ALA A 138 -3.96 -3.80 -21.58
N LYS A 139 -3.93 -3.23 -22.78
CA LYS A 139 -2.88 -2.35 -23.25
C LYS A 139 -3.50 -1.01 -23.59
N MET A 140 -2.89 0.06 -23.08
CA MET A 140 -3.28 1.43 -23.42
C MET A 140 -2.12 2.20 -24.04
N LEU A 141 -2.45 3.17 -24.89
CA LEU A 141 -1.52 4.19 -25.34
C LEU A 141 -1.61 5.38 -24.40
N ILE A 142 -0.50 5.81 -23.82
CA ILE A 142 -0.47 6.95 -22.91
C ILE A 142 -0.71 8.24 -23.71
N THR A 143 -1.71 9.04 -23.29
CA THR A 143 -2.09 10.31 -23.92
C THR A 143 -1.69 11.52 -23.09
N ALA A 144 -1.76 11.44 -21.75
CA ALA A 144 -1.36 12.53 -20.86
C ALA A 144 -0.73 12.03 -19.56
N VAL A 145 0.27 12.78 -19.07
CA VAL A 145 1.04 12.47 -17.85
C VAL A 145 1.14 13.70 -16.94
N GLY A 146 1.34 13.47 -15.65
CA GLY A 146 1.59 14.54 -14.66
C GLY A 146 0.45 15.57 -14.58
N VAL A 147 0.81 16.86 -14.55
CA VAL A 147 -0.16 17.97 -14.43
C VAL A 147 -1.14 18.09 -15.60
N ASN A 148 -0.84 17.45 -16.74
CA ASN A 148 -1.69 17.47 -17.92
C ASN A 148 -2.72 16.33 -17.93
N SER A 149 -2.62 15.38 -17.01
CA SER A 149 -3.64 14.36 -16.81
C SER A 149 -4.89 14.94 -16.11
N GLN A 150 -6.04 14.28 -16.22
CA GLN A 150 -7.28 14.71 -15.56
C GLN A 150 -7.08 14.86 -14.05
N THR A 151 -6.47 13.85 -13.41
CA THR A 151 -6.12 13.93 -11.98
C THR A 151 -5.15 15.07 -11.68
N GLY A 152 -4.16 15.29 -12.55
CA GLY A 152 -3.21 16.40 -12.43
C GLY A 152 -3.87 17.78 -12.51
N ILE A 153 -4.83 17.97 -13.42
CA ILE A 153 -5.60 19.20 -13.59
C ILE A 153 -6.47 19.45 -12.35
N ILE A 154 -7.22 18.43 -11.91
CA ILE A 154 -8.07 18.50 -10.71
C ILE A 154 -7.23 18.87 -9.48
N MET A 155 -6.08 18.22 -9.29
CA MET A 155 -5.19 18.49 -8.16
C MET A 155 -4.61 19.91 -8.21
N THR A 156 -4.31 20.43 -9.40
CA THR A 156 -3.82 21.80 -9.59
C THR A 156 -4.91 22.82 -9.25
N LEU A 157 -6.15 22.58 -9.68
CA LEU A 157 -7.30 23.44 -9.38
C LEU A 157 -7.65 23.42 -7.89
N LEU A 158 -7.68 22.25 -7.26
CA LEU A 158 -7.90 22.11 -5.81
C LEU A 158 -6.77 22.76 -5.01
N GLY A 159 -5.53 22.66 -5.47
CA GLY A 159 -4.38 23.33 -4.90
C GLY A 159 -4.52 24.85 -4.94
N ALA A 160 -4.90 25.41 -6.09
CA ALA A 160 -5.15 26.84 -6.27
C ALA A 160 -6.32 27.31 -5.39
N ALA A 161 -7.42 26.56 -5.31
CA ALA A 161 -8.55 26.88 -4.45
C ALA A 161 -8.17 26.88 -2.96
N LYS A 162 -7.34 25.92 -2.51
CA LYS A 162 -6.81 25.90 -1.14
C LYS A 162 -5.95 27.13 -0.84
N THR A 163 -5.15 27.60 -1.80
CA THR A 163 -4.34 28.81 -1.60
C THR A 163 -5.21 30.06 -1.47
N VAL A 164 -6.26 30.21 -2.29
CA VAL A 164 -7.20 31.33 -2.21
C VAL A 164 -7.97 31.29 -0.89
N ALA A 165 -8.51 30.14 -0.49
CA ALA A 165 -9.20 29.98 0.78
C ALA A 165 -8.28 30.27 1.98
N GLU A 166 -7.00 29.89 1.94
CA GLU A 166 -6.01 30.26 2.95
C GLU A 166 -5.76 31.77 3.00
N GLU A 167 -5.67 32.44 1.84
CA GLU A 167 -5.49 33.87 1.75
C GLU A 167 -6.70 34.64 2.27
N GLU A 168 -7.91 34.21 1.93
CA GLU A 168 -9.16 34.75 2.47
C GLU A 168 -9.26 34.56 3.99
N ARG A 169 -8.91 33.37 4.51
CA ARG A 169 -8.85 33.12 5.96
C ARG A 169 -7.81 34.00 6.65
N LYS A 170 -6.65 34.24 6.01
CA LYS A 170 -5.62 35.15 6.51
C LYS A 170 -6.10 36.60 6.45
N ALA A 171 -6.88 36.99 5.45
CA ALA A 171 -7.50 38.31 5.32
C ALA A 171 -8.60 38.53 6.38
N ALA A 172 -9.52 37.60 6.55
CA ALA A 172 -10.56 37.63 7.58
C ALA A 172 -9.95 37.69 8.99
N LYS A 173 -8.88 36.93 9.25
CA LYS A 173 -8.11 37.06 10.50
C LYS A 173 -7.50 38.46 10.64
N ARG A 174 -6.95 39.06 9.57
CA ARG A 174 -6.44 40.45 9.56
C ARG A 174 -7.52 41.49 9.83
N GLU A 175 -8.75 41.27 9.37
CA GLU A 175 -9.93 42.10 9.68
C GLU A 175 -10.24 42.04 11.19
N VAL A 176 -10.31 40.84 11.77
CA VAL A 176 -10.50 40.63 13.21
C VAL A 176 -9.34 41.26 14.02
N TYR A 177 -8.11 41.21 13.51
CA TYR A 177 -6.94 41.88 14.12
C TYR A 177 -6.99 43.42 14.03
N LYS A 178 -7.86 44.02 13.20
CA LYS A 178 -8.08 45.48 13.17
C LYS A 178 -9.10 45.93 14.21
N GLU A 179 -10.07 45.09 14.59
CA GLU A 179 -11.07 45.41 15.62
C GLU A 179 -10.54 45.35 17.05
N PHE A 180 -9.51 44.53 17.33
CA PHE A 180 -8.84 44.52 18.63
C PHE A 180 -7.75 45.60 18.69
N GLY A 181 -8.02 46.67 19.45
CA GLY A 181 -7.20 47.88 19.54
C GLY A 181 -5.71 47.67 19.91
N LEU A 182 -4.93 48.73 19.65
CA LEU A 182 -3.45 48.79 19.63
C LEU A 182 -2.67 48.16 20.80
N GLY A 183 -3.29 47.92 21.96
CA GLY A 183 -2.60 47.44 23.18
C GLY A 183 -2.14 45.98 23.14
N PHE A 184 -2.81 45.11 22.38
CA PHE A 184 -2.50 43.66 22.35
C PHE A 184 -1.51 43.25 21.26
N LYS A 185 -1.15 44.19 20.37
CA LYS A 185 -0.37 43.94 19.15
C LYS A 185 1.10 43.60 19.41
N TRP A 186 1.66 44.12 20.51
CA TRP A 186 3.07 43.94 20.87
C TRP A 186 3.35 42.60 21.55
N ILE A 187 2.48 42.16 22.46
CA ILE A 187 2.64 40.90 23.20
C ILE A 187 2.55 39.70 22.25
N TYR A 188 1.64 39.75 21.27
CA TYR A 188 1.46 38.67 20.31
C TYR A 188 2.56 38.59 19.23
N ALA A 189 3.18 39.72 18.87
CA ALA A 189 4.26 39.78 17.88
C ALA A 189 5.60 39.24 18.41
N ILE A 190 5.80 39.27 19.73
CA ILE A 190 6.97 38.70 20.42
C ILE A 190 6.84 37.16 20.51
N ILE A 191 5.63 36.65 20.70
CA ILE A 191 5.36 35.20 20.84
C ILE A 191 5.33 34.50 19.47
N TYR A 192 5.01 35.20 18.37
CA TYR A 192 4.93 34.63 17.02
C TYR A 192 5.61 35.51 15.95
N PRO A 193 6.93 35.37 15.72
CA PRO A 193 7.63 36.12 14.69
C PRO A 193 7.20 35.68 13.28
N LYS A 194 6.93 36.66 12.40
CA LYS A 194 6.61 36.44 10.97
C LYS A 194 7.79 35.75 10.28
N LYS A 195 7.56 34.61 9.61
CA LYS A 195 8.48 34.08 8.59
C LYS A 195 8.52 35.05 7.40
N ALA A 196 9.70 35.59 7.10
CA ALA A 196 9.94 36.38 5.89
C ALA A 196 9.97 35.43 4.67
N ILE A 197 9.12 35.69 3.69
CA ILE A 197 9.15 35.05 2.38
C ILE A 197 10.15 35.84 1.51
N SER A 198 11.12 35.14 0.92
CA SER A 198 12.12 35.68 -0.01
C SER A 198 11.45 36.30 -1.25
N GLN A 199 11.92 37.48 -1.65
CA GLN A 199 11.46 38.28 -2.79
C GLN A 199 12.00 37.78 -4.15
N GLU A 200 12.03 36.48 -4.44
CA GLU A 200 12.46 36.00 -5.78
C GLU A 200 11.32 35.79 -6.78
N HIS A 201 10.06 35.72 -6.35
CA HIS A 201 8.92 35.46 -7.25
C HIS A 201 8.17 36.70 -7.76
N LYS A 202 8.72 37.92 -7.64
CA LYS A 202 8.09 39.13 -8.21
C LYS A 202 8.44 39.37 -9.69
N GLY A 203 9.45 38.69 -10.23
CA GLY A 203 9.89 38.90 -11.62
C GLY A 203 8.99 38.24 -12.68
N GLU A 204 8.33 37.13 -12.35
CA GLU A 204 7.54 36.34 -13.31
C GLU A 204 6.09 36.83 -13.47
N LEU A 205 5.57 37.52 -12.44
CA LEU A 205 4.20 38.07 -12.42
C LEU A 205 4.02 39.28 -13.35
N VAL A 206 5.08 39.99 -13.74
CA VAL A 206 4.98 41.17 -14.63
C VAL A 206 4.97 40.76 -16.13
N GLY A 207 5.46 39.56 -16.45
CA GLY A 207 5.47 39.04 -17.83
C GLY A 207 4.11 38.52 -18.30
N LEU A 208 3.32 37.92 -17.39
CA LEU A 208 2.02 37.30 -17.69
C LEU A 208 0.89 38.33 -17.88
N GLU A 209 0.91 39.46 -17.16
CA GLU A 209 -0.07 40.55 -17.34
C GLU A 209 0.06 41.26 -18.70
N ARG A 210 1.26 41.30 -19.30
CA ARG A 210 1.47 41.91 -20.63
C ARG A 210 0.99 41.02 -21.78
N ARG A 211 1.01 39.70 -21.62
CA ARG A 211 0.55 38.75 -22.64
C ARG A 211 -0.99 38.62 -22.67
N SER A 212 -1.65 38.75 -21.52
CA SER A 212 -3.11 38.79 -21.41
C SER A 212 -3.73 40.02 -22.11
N ARG A 213 -3.08 41.20 -22.04
CA ARG A 213 -3.63 42.42 -22.65
C ARG A 213 -3.47 42.49 -24.17
N SER A 214 -2.48 41.84 -24.78
CA SER A 214 -2.29 41.89 -26.24
C SER A 214 -3.25 41.01 -27.03
N LEU A 215 -3.86 40.00 -26.40
CA LEU A 215 -4.89 39.14 -27.02
C LEU A 215 -6.30 39.77 -27.02
N SER A 216 -6.50 40.89 -26.31
CA SER A 216 -7.80 41.58 -26.19
C SER A 216 -8.09 42.64 -27.27
N LYS A 217 -7.15 42.91 -28.20
CA LYS A 217 -7.29 43.94 -29.24
C LYS A 217 -6.91 43.45 -30.65
N SER A 218 -7.59 42.44 -31.17
CA SER A 218 -7.71 42.27 -32.64
C SER A 218 -8.84 41.29 -33.02
N LYS A 219 -10.07 41.78 -33.10
CA LYS A 219 -11.11 41.18 -33.96
C LYS A 219 -11.90 42.29 -34.65
N SER A 220 -11.69 42.43 -35.95
CA SER A 220 -12.60 43.08 -36.89
C SER A 220 -12.73 42.23 -38.16
N GLN A 221 -13.86 41.50 -38.25
CA GLN A 221 -14.64 41.13 -39.46
C GLN A 221 -14.08 40.09 -40.48
N PRO A 222 -14.92 39.45 -41.37
CA PRO A 222 -15.90 38.39 -41.04
C PRO A 222 -16.00 37.23 -42.09
N GLY A 223 -16.83 36.22 -41.80
CA GLY A 223 -17.36 35.19 -42.74
C GLY A 223 -16.63 33.84 -42.65
N ILE A 224 -17.25 32.67 -42.49
CA ILE A 224 -18.56 32.11 -42.88
C ILE A 224 -18.89 31.01 -41.83
N GLY A 225 -20.04 31.07 -41.10
CA GLY A 225 -21.27 30.30 -41.36
C GLY A 225 -21.08 28.77 -41.32
N ASP A 226 -21.83 27.92 -40.65
CA ASP A 226 -23.01 27.98 -39.78
C ASP A 226 -23.09 26.61 -39.08
N ALA A 227 -23.70 26.59 -37.89
CA ALA A 227 -24.12 25.45 -37.05
C ALA A 227 -23.32 25.25 -35.76
N ILE A 228 -23.78 25.92 -34.70
CA ILE A 228 -24.26 25.36 -33.42
C ILE A 228 -24.70 26.58 -32.62
N GLN A 229 -26.01 26.80 -32.65
CA GLN A 229 -26.71 27.85 -31.94
C GLN A 229 -27.03 27.34 -30.53
N GLU A 230 -26.69 28.16 -29.54
CA GLU A 230 -27.22 28.22 -28.17
C GLU A 230 -27.18 26.94 -27.29
N THR A 231 -26.33 26.96 -26.26
CA THR A 231 -26.70 26.53 -24.89
C THR A 231 -25.72 27.13 -23.87
N ASP A 232 -26.30 27.49 -22.73
CA ASP A 232 -25.91 28.53 -21.78
C ASP A 232 -24.70 28.24 -20.87
N GLU A 233 -24.14 29.34 -20.35
CA GLU A 233 -23.23 29.49 -19.20
C GLU A 233 -23.87 29.07 -17.84
N GLY A 234 -24.77 28.07 -17.82
CA GLY A 234 -25.49 27.62 -16.63
C GLY A 234 -24.85 26.47 -15.84
N THR A 235 -23.85 25.78 -16.40
CA THR A 235 -23.42 24.45 -15.89
C THR A 235 -22.49 24.52 -14.68
N ALA A 236 -21.84 25.66 -14.42
CA ALA A 236 -20.93 25.82 -13.27
C ALA A 236 -21.68 26.21 -11.98
N GLN A 237 -22.86 26.82 -12.08
CA GLN A 237 -23.63 27.28 -10.93
C GLN A 237 -24.67 26.25 -10.45
N ALA A 238 -25.11 25.34 -11.31
CA ALA A 238 -26.11 24.31 -10.97
C ALA A 238 -25.58 23.15 -10.09
N LEU A 239 -24.26 22.98 -9.97
CA LEU A 239 -23.63 21.95 -9.12
C LEU A 239 -23.53 22.34 -7.64
N LEU A 240 -23.87 23.59 -7.27
CA LEU A 240 -23.79 24.09 -5.89
C LEU A 240 -25.15 24.27 -5.19
N ASP A 241 -26.28 24.22 -5.90
CA ASP A 241 -27.60 24.61 -5.34
C ASP A 241 -28.66 23.48 -5.25
N VAL A 242 -28.28 22.20 -5.27
CA VAL A 242 -29.20 21.10 -4.93
C VAL A 242 -29.03 20.66 -3.48
N LYS A 243 -29.42 21.52 -2.53
CA LYS A 243 -29.68 21.12 -1.13
C LYS A 243 -30.55 22.13 -0.34
N ALA A 244 -31.79 22.35 -0.82
CA ALA A 244 -32.95 22.86 -0.08
C ALA A 244 -34.14 22.78 -1.08
N ASP A 245 -35.25 22.07 -0.90
CA ASP A 245 -36.19 22.04 0.24
C ASP A 245 -37.09 20.76 0.22
N GLY A 246 -37.54 20.31 1.40
CA GLY A 246 -38.91 19.83 1.66
C GLY A 246 -39.29 18.33 1.65
N ALA A 247 -39.30 17.71 2.86
CA ALA A 247 -40.31 16.79 3.45
C ALA A 247 -40.64 15.44 2.74
N ASP A 248 -40.71 14.24 3.35
CA ASP A 248 -40.87 13.77 4.74
C ASP A 248 -40.37 12.32 4.89
N GLY A 249 -39.87 11.97 6.08
CA GLY A 249 -39.94 10.61 6.63
C GLY A 249 -38.65 9.75 6.65
N VAL A 250 -38.22 9.44 7.88
CA VAL A 250 -37.48 8.23 8.33
C VAL A 250 -35.95 8.35 8.56
N ALA A 251 -35.63 8.33 9.86
CA ALA A 251 -34.47 7.78 10.58
C ALA A 251 -33.03 8.24 10.24
N ASN A 252 -32.51 9.03 11.19
CA ASN A 252 -31.13 9.44 11.46
C ASN A 252 -30.03 8.40 11.16
N GLY A 253 -29.15 8.71 10.20
CA GLY A 253 -27.81 8.15 10.05
C GLY A 253 -26.84 9.27 9.66
N LYS A 254 -26.03 9.73 10.62
CA LYS A 254 -25.13 10.87 10.45
C LYS A 254 -23.91 10.42 9.61
N VAL A 255 -23.93 10.68 8.30
CA VAL A 255 -22.74 10.54 7.44
C VAL A 255 -21.80 11.70 7.76
N VAL A 256 -20.70 11.39 8.45
CA VAL A 256 -19.60 12.32 8.68
C VAL A 256 -18.80 12.41 7.38
N SER A 257 -18.93 13.52 6.67
CA SER A 257 -18.06 13.87 5.55
C SER A 257 -16.67 14.22 6.07
N GLU A 258 -15.66 13.46 5.65
CA GLU A 258 -14.25 13.66 6.00
C GLU A 258 -13.73 15.04 5.54
N GLU A 259 -13.40 15.90 6.51
CA GLU A 259 -12.54 17.08 6.29
C GLU A 259 -11.09 16.61 6.05
N ASN A 260 -10.74 16.27 4.81
CA ASN A 260 -9.36 15.90 4.48
C ASN A 260 -8.44 17.13 4.31
N GLY A 261 -7.53 17.34 5.28
CA GLY A 261 -6.44 18.31 5.13
C GLY A 261 -5.74 18.81 6.38
N LYS A 262 -6.10 18.37 7.59
CA LYS A 262 -5.22 18.55 8.76
C LYS A 262 -4.37 17.30 8.89
N LYS A 263 -3.03 17.44 8.85
CA LYS A 263 -2.14 16.38 9.34
C LYS A 263 -2.55 16.10 10.78
N GLU A 264 -3.24 14.99 11.00
CA GLU A 264 -3.60 14.55 12.34
C GLU A 264 -2.30 14.39 13.13
N ARG A 265 -2.24 15.02 14.31
CA ARG A 265 -1.07 14.92 15.18
C ARG A 265 -1.09 13.53 15.81
N SER A 266 0.08 12.91 15.95
CA SER A 266 0.21 11.63 16.64
C SER A 266 -0.40 11.68 18.05
N VAL A 267 -0.89 10.56 18.57
CA VAL A 267 -1.56 10.49 19.90
C VAL A 267 -0.65 11.01 21.02
N LEU A 268 0.64 10.64 21.02
CA LEU A 268 1.64 11.14 21.95
C LEU A 268 1.93 12.62 21.71
N GLN A 269 2.03 13.07 20.45
CA GLN A 269 2.23 14.48 20.14
C GLN A 269 1.07 15.34 20.67
N ALA A 270 -0.17 14.87 20.57
CA ALA A 270 -1.33 15.55 21.11
C ALA A 270 -1.25 15.65 22.66
N LYS A 271 -0.92 14.55 23.34
CA LYS A 271 -0.75 14.52 24.81
C LYS A 271 0.40 15.41 25.29
N LEU A 272 1.55 15.36 24.62
CA LEU A 272 2.71 16.19 24.94
C LEU A 272 2.47 17.67 24.67
N THR A 273 1.74 18.00 23.59
CA THR A 273 1.32 19.39 23.35
C THR A 273 0.44 19.89 24.48
N ARG A 274 -0.53 19.08 24.95
CA ARG A 274 -1.40 19.44 26.08
C ARG A 274 -0.59 19.66 27.36
N LEU A 275 0.37 18.80 27.64
CA LEU A 275 1.27 18.92 28.78
C LEU A 275 2.16 20.18 28.67
N ALA A 276 2.73 20.46 27.50
CA ALA A 276 3.52 21.66 27.26
C ALA A 276 2.71 22.94 27.48
N ILE A 277 1.45 22.97 27.04
CA ILE A 277 0.53 24.10 27.28
C ILE A 277 0.27 24.28 28.79
N GLN A 278 0.05 23.20 29.54
CA GLN A 278 -0.15 23.26 30.99
C GLN A 278 1.09 23.79 31.73
N ILE A 279 2.28 23.30 31.36
CA ILE A 279 3.54 23.81 31.90
C ILE A 279 3.71 25.29 31.54
N GLY A 280 3.38 25.69 30.30
CA GLY A 280 3.43 27.07 29.86
C GLY A 280 2.54 28.01 30.67
N TYR A 281 1.31 27.58 31.00
CA TYR A 281 0.41 28.35 31.87
C TYR A 281 0.94 28.46 33.31
N ALA A 282 1.42 27.36 33.88
CA ALA A 282 2.02 27.36 35.22
C ALA A 282 3.26 28.26 35.27
N GLY A 283 4.14 28.17 34.27
CA GLY A 283 5.32 29.01 34.11
C GLY A 283 4.99 30.49 33.98
N SER A 284 3.99 30.82 33.16
CA SER A 284 3.51 32.21 32.99
C SER A 284 2.96 32.79 34.28
N PHE A 285 2.23 31.99 35.05
CA PHE A 285 1.69 32.39 36.35
C PHE A 285 2.82 32.66 37.35
N VAL A 286 3.82 31.78 37.46
CA VAL A 286 4.98 31.95 38.35
C VAL A 286 5.82 33.16 37.94
N ALA A 287 6.07 33.36 36.64
CA ALA A 287 6.80 34.52 36.13
C ALA A 287 6.08 35.84 36.48
N GLY A 288 4.77 35.90 36.25
CA GLY A 288 3.95 37.07 36.58
C GLY A 288 3.92 37.36 38.08
N CYS A 289 3.76 36.33 38.92
CA CYS A 289 3.82 36.48 40.38
C CYS A 289 5.19 36.97 40.85
N THR A 290 6.28 36.48 40.26
CA THR A 290 7.65 36.87 40.62
C THR A 290 7.88 38.36 40.33
N VAL A 291 7.50 38.82 39.13
CA VAL A 291 7.59 40.24 38.76
C VAL A 291 6.75 41.09 39.72
N LEU A 292 5.51 40.68 39.98
CA LEU A 292 4.60 41.41 40.87
C LEU A 292 5.17 41.52 42.29
N ILE A 293 5.70 40.44 42.85
CA ILE A 293 6.32 40.42 44.19
C ILE A 293 7.54 41.34 44.24
N LEU A 294 8.42 41.30 43.22
CA LEU A 294 9.61 42.16 43.15
C LEU A 294 9.24 43.64 43.04
N VAL A 295 8.25 43.97 42.19
CA VAL A 295 7.71 45.33 42.03
C VAL A 295 7.11 45.82 43.34
N ILE A 296 6.21 45.05 43.97
CA ILE A 296 5.56 45.44 45.22
C ILE A 296 6.59 45.63 46.33
N ARG A 297 7.53 44.68 46.49
CA ARG A 297 8.59 44.76 47.50
C ARG A 297 9.45 46.01 47.29
N PHE A 298 9.83 46.31 46.06
CA PHE A 298 10.61 47.51 45.73
C PHE A 298 9.84 48.78 46.04
N CYS A 299 8.58 48.87 45.63
CA CYS A 299 7.73 50.03 45.89
C CYS A 299 7.51 50.27 47.39
N ILE A 300 7.25 49.21 48.18
CA ILE A 300 7.08 49.33 49.64
C ILE A 300 8.39 49.79 50.29
N SER A 301 9.53 49.15 49.97
CA SER A 301 10.81 49.50 50.57
C SER A 301 11.23 50.94 50.23
N ARG A 302 11.09 51.33 48.96
CA ARG A 302 11.63 52.60 48.43
C ARG A 302 10.72 53.79 48.70
N TYR A 303 9.41 53.63 48.48
CA TYR A 303 8.46 54.75 48.55
C TYR A 303 7.70 54.80 49.88
N ALA A 304 7.43 53.66 50.53
CA ALA A 304 6.67 53.63 51.78
C ALA A 304 7.54 53.64 53.04
N ILE A 305 8.74 53.05 53.01
CA ILE A 305 9.65 52.99 54.18
C ILE A 305 10.75 54.05 54.08
N GLU A 306 11.42 54.15 52.92
CA GLU A 306 12.54 55.11 52.72
C GLU A 306 12.10 56.54 52.34
N GLU A 307 10.81 56.78 52.06
CA GLU A 307 10.21 58.08 51.69
C GLU A 307 10.95 58.87 50.58
N LYS A 308 11.53 58.18 49.59
CA LYS A 308 12.24 58.84 48.47
C LYS A 308 11.29 59.23 47.34
N SER A 309 11.56 60.35 46.66
CA SER A 309 10.83 60.76 45.45
C SER A 309 11.22 59.91 44.24
N PHE A 310 10.26 59.62 43.37
CA PHE A 310 10.49 58.86 42.13
C PHE A 310 11.62 59.45 41.28
N SER A 311 12.60 58.61 40.92
CA SER A 311 13.72 58.97 40.04
C SER A 311 13.73 58.12 38.78
N LEU A 312 14.28 58.64 37.67
CA LEU A 312 14.50 57.87 36.44
C LEU A 312 15.36 56.62 36.65
N ALA A 313 16.20 56.59 37.68
CA ALA A 313 16.97 55.40 38.06
C ALA A 313 16.09 54.24 38.55
N ASP A 314 14.92 54.53 39.14
CA ASP A 314 13.98 53.49 39.60
C ASP A 314 13.39 52.73 38.40
N PHE A 315 13.33 53.35 37.22
CA PHE A 315 12.88 52.70 35.98
C PHE A 315 13.81 51.56 35.56
N GLN A 316 15.11 51.69 35.78
CA GLN A 316 16.09 50.64 35.48
C GLN A 316 15.86 49.39 36.34
N HIS A 317 15.46 49.55 37.60
CA HIS A 317 15.10 48.43 38.47
C HIS A 317 13.85 47.69 37.98
N PHE A 318 12.84 48.41 37.50
CA PHE A 318 11.65 47.78 36.90
C PHE A 318 11.97 47.00 35.63
N ILE A 319 12.89 47.50 34.79
CA ILE A 319 13.39 46.75 33.63
C ILE A 319 14.06 45.45 34.09
N ASN A 320 14.91 45.49 35.12
CA ASN A 320 15.58 44.29 35.63
C ASN A 320 14.59 43.26 36.20
N PHE A 321 13.55 43.70 36.92
CA PHE A 321 12.50 42.78 37.38
C PHE A 321 11.74 42.15 36.21
N LEU A 322 11.49 42.91 35.14
CA LEU A 322 10.87 42.38 33.94
C LEU A 322 11.77 41.36 33.23
N ILE A 323 13.09 41.61 33.13
CA ILE A 323 14.08 40.68 32.56
C ILE A 323 14.10 39.36 33.34
N ILE A 324 14.05 39.41 34.68
CA ILE A 324 13.94 38.21 35.52
C ILE A 324 12.65 37.45 35.21
N GLY A 325 11.52 38.15 35.09
CA GLY A 325 10.24 37.54 34.72
C GLY A 325 10.26 36.83 33.36
N VAL A 326 10.82 37.49 32.34
CA VAL A 326 10.99 36.91 31.00
C VAL A 326 11.93 35.69 31.04
N THR A 327 13.00 35.73 31.83
CA THR A 327 13.94 34.60 31.98
C THR A 327 13.25 33.39 32.60
N VAL A 328 12.44 33.58 33.65
CA VAL A 328 11.63 32.51 34.26
C VAL A 328 10.64 31.92 33.25
N LEU A 329 10.00 32.78 32.43
CA LEU A 329 9.08 32.33 31.39
C LEU A 329 9.78 31.47 30.32
N VAL A 330 10.94 31.89 29.82
CA VAL A 330 11.73 31.15 28.81
C VAL A 330 12.17 29.79 29.35
N VAL A 331 12.63 29.73 30.61
CA VAL A 331 13.01 28.45 31.26
C VAL A 331 11.79 27.54 31.45
N ALA A 332 10.61 28.11 31.69
CA ALA A 332 9.40 27.35 31.96
C ALA A 332 8.71 26.81 30.71
N VAL A 333 8.95 27.34 29.50
CA VAL A 333 8.37 26.81 28.26
C VAL A 333 9.34 25.84 27.60
N PRO A 334 9.16 24.51 27.71
CA PRO A 334 10.06 23.54 27.11
C PRO A 334 9.81 23.45 25.59
N GLU A 335 10.35 24.40 24.82
CA GLU A 335 10.24 24.43 23.36
C GLU A 335 10.79 23.16 22.69
N GLY A 336 11.72 22.45 23.35
CA GLY A 336 12.31 21.21 22.88
C GLY A 336 11.44 19.96 23.00
N LEU A 337 10.30 19.99 23.71
CA LEU A 337 9.52 18.79 24.03
C LEU A 337 8.83 18.15 22.80
N PRO A 338 8.15 18.91 21.90
CA PRO A 338 7.63 18.37 20.65
C PRO A 338 8.74 18.00 19.64
N LEU A 339 9.87 18.71 19.69
CA LEU A 339 11.03 18.46 18.84
C LEU A 339 11.70 17.13 19.20
N ALA A 340 11.83 16.82 20.50
CA ALA A 340 12.42 15.58 20.99
C ALA A 340 11.70 14.34 20.45
N VAL A 341 10.36 14.33 20.46
CA VAL A 341 9.57 13.22 19.89
C VAL A 341 9.71 13.13 18.38
N THR A 342 9.74 14.27 17.69
CA THR A 342 9.87 14.23 16.24
C THR A 342 11.27 13.76 15.82
N LEU A 343 12.31 14.16 16.55
CA LEU A 343 13.67 13.68 16.35
C LEU A 343 13.78 12.20 16.70
N SER A 344 13.26 11.75 17.84
CA SER A 344 13.30 10.32 18.19
C SER A 344 12.60 9.45 17.15
N LEU A 345 11.47 9.90 16.60
CA LEU A 345 10.72 9.20 15.56
C LEU A 345 11.44 9.24 14.21
N ALA A 346 12.00 10.38 13.82
CA ALA A 346 12.79 10.52 12.60
C ALA A 346 14.08 9.67 12.65
N TYR A 347 14.77 9.64 13.79
CA TYR A 347 15.93 8.78 14.02
C TYR A 347 15.55 7.29 14.05
N SER A 348 14.38 6.93 14.59
CA SER A 348 13.87 5.55 14.58
C SER A 348 13.56 5.03 13.17
N VAL A 349 13.35 5.94 12.20
CA VAL A 349 13.06 5.58 10.80
C VAL A 349 14.31 5.62 9.91
N LYS A 350 15.41 6.27 10.33
CA LYS A 350 16.61 6.42 9.48
C LYS A 350 17.95 6.45 10.24
N LYS A 351 18.76 5.42 10.02
CA LYS A 351 20.23 5.54 9.82
C LYS A 351 20.42 5.19 8.34
N VAL A 352 21.01 6.00 7.48
CA VAL A 352 22.42 6.38 7.42
C VAL A 352 22.52 7.53 6.41
N CYS A 353 23.29 8.58 6.74
CA CYS A 353 24.32 9.15 5.86
C CYS A 353 25.09 10.24 6.62
N PHE A 354 26.02 9.83 7.49
CA PHE A 354 27.18 10.66 7.80
C PHE A 354 28.39 9.90 7.26
N GLY A 355 28.70 10.15 5.99
CA GLY A 355 30.01 9.85 5.46
C GLY A 355 31.04 10.72 6.17
N THR A 356 32.10 10.08 6.64
CA THR A 356 33.42 10.69 6.88
C THR A 356 33.49 11.78 7.96
N PHE A 357 33.15 11.45 9.21
CA PHE A 357 33.72 12.17 10.36
C PHE A 357 34.28 11.17 11.38
N SER A 358 35.61 11.11 11.40
CA SER A 358 36.52 10.41 12.34
C SER A 358 35.97 9.20 13.12
N ARG A 359 36.32 8.01 12.63
CA ARG A 359 36.07 6.68 13.21
C ARG A 359 36.58 6.44 14.66
N ARG A 360 37.18 7.43 15.31
CA ARG A 360 37.90 7.25 16.58
C ARG A 360 37.20 7.83 17.82
N PHE A 361 36.20 8.70 17.65
CA PHE A 361 35.47 9.29 18.78
C PHE A 361 34.17 8.54 19.13
N LEU A 362 33.67 7.69 18.23
CA LEU A 362 32.39 6.98 18.39
C LEU A 362 32.52 5.53 18.88
N GLN A 363 33.69 5.12 19.36
CA GLN A 363 33.90 3.78 19.92
C GLN A 363 33.72 3.74 21.45
N PHE A 364 33.66 4.90 22.12
CA PHE A 364 33.52 4.99 23.57
C PHE A 364 32.06 4.96 24.08
N PHE A 365 31.08 5.14 23.20
CA PHE A 365 29.64 5.04 23.52
C PHE A 365 28.95 3.80 22.90
N ALA A 366 29.71 2.88 22.29
CA ALA A 366 29.18 1.75 21.53
C ALA A 366 29.03 0.45 22.35
N THR A 367 28.74 0.54 23.66
CA THR A 367 28.30 -0.63 24.43
C THR A 367 27.03 -0.28 25.19
N ASN A 368 25.97 -0.99 24.83
CA ASN A 368 24.59 -0.92 25.34
C ASN A 368 23.67 0.11 24.66
N GLN A 369 22.71 -0.46 23.92
CA GLN A 369 21.34 0.04 23.75
C GLN A 369 21.05 1.02 22.59
N LEU A 370 20.91 0.49 21.37
CA LEU A 370 20.16 1.13 20.27
C LEU A 370 19.47 0.04 19.40
N PRO A 371 18.26 -0.44 19.77
CA PRO A 371 17.33 -0.99 18.79
C PRO A 371 16.80 0.18 17.91
N ASN A 372 16.08 -0.08 16.83
CA ASN A 372 15.40 0.93 15.98
C ASN A 372 16.15 1.44 14.73
N LEU A 373 17.16 0.72 14.22
CA LEU A 373 17.54 0.77 12.79
C LEU A 373 16.91 -0.39 11.97
N GLN A 374 16.17 -1.26 12.65
CA GLN A 374 15.71 -2.55 12.12
C GLN A 374 14.66 -2.35 11.01
N MET A 375 13.66 -1.47 11.19
CA MET A 375 12.42 -1.51 10.40
C MET A 375 12.61 -1.39 8.87
N MET A 376 13.39 -0.43 8.36
CA MET A 376 13.63 -0.33 6.92
C MET A 376 14.54 -1.46 6.40
N LEU A 377 15.49 -1.92 7.21
CA LEU A 377 16.32 -3.09 6.88
C LEU A 377 15.51 -4.40 6.93
N ASP A 378 14.41 -4.42 7.69
CA ASP A 378 13.45 -5.52 7.81
C ASP A 378 12.35 -5.47 6.72
N ASN A 379 12.53 -4.68 5.66
CA ASN A 379 11.53 -4.49 4.61
C ASN A 379 10.21 -3.85 5.09
N ASN A 380 10.22 -3.08 6.18
CA ASN A 380 9.07 -2.33 6.69
C ASN A 380 9.24 -0.82 6.40
N LEU A 381 8.56 -0.35 5.34
CA LEU A 381 8.58 1.05 4.91
C LEU A 381 7.43 1.84 5.53
N VAL A 382 7.76 2.74 6.46
CA VAL A 382 6.80 3.61 7.13
C VAL A 382 6.56 4.88 6.30
N ARG A 383 5.35 5.03 5.74
CA ARG A 383 4.95 6.22 4.96
C ARG A 383 4.52 7.39 5.85
N HIS A 384 3.90 7.09 6.98
CA HIS A 384 3.39 8.05 7.97
C HIS A 384 4.10 7.80 9.30
N LEU A 385 4.90 8.76 9.76
CA LEU A 385 5.76 8.56 10.94
C LEU A 385 4.95 8.26 12.22
N ASP A 386 3.79 8.90 12.35
CA ASP A 386 2.80 8.69 13.41
C ASP A 386 2.24 7.25 13.45
N ALA A 387 2.24 6.54 12.32
CA ALA A 387 1.78 5.15 12.27
C ALA A 387 2.65 4.21 13.13
N CYS A 388 3.94 4.51 13.33
CA CYS A 388 4.80 3.73 14.22
C CYS A 388 4.29 3.72 15.66
N GLU A 389 3.79 4.86 16.14
CA GLU A 389 3.24 4.98 17.49
C GLU A 389 1.88 4.30 17.58
N THR A 390 1.02 4.54 16.60
CA THR A 390 -0.33 3.95 16.54
C THR A 390 -0.27 2.42 16.53
N MET A 391 0.65 1.84 15.76
CA MET A 391 0.85 0.38 15.70
C MET A 391 1.25 -0.21 17.07
N GLY A 392 1.99 0.54 17.90
CA GLY A 392 2.36 0.10 19.25
C GLY A 392 1.17 -0.09 20.20
N ASN A 393 0.00 0.48 19.88
CA ASN A 393 -1.24 0.34 20.64
C ASN A 393 -2.25 -0.61 19.95
N ALA A 394 -1.85 -1.35 18.91
CA ALA A 394 -2.75 -2.22 18.18
C ALA A 394 -3.23 -3.39 19.06
N THR A 395 -4.55 -3.54 19.20
CA THR A 395 -5.18 -4.67 19.90
C THR A 395 -5.70 -5.74 18.95
N SER A 396 -5.86 -5.39 17.68
CA SER A 396 -6.38 -6.24 16.62
C SER A 396 -5.62 -6.04 15.33
N ILE A 397 -5.32 -7.13 14.63
CA ILE A 397 -4.79 -7.12 13.27
C ILE A 397 -5.79 -7.82 12.37
N CYS A 398 -6.39 -7.08 11.45
CA CYS A 398 -7.19 -7.64 10.37
C CYS A 398 -6.27 -7.88 9.17
N SER A 399 -5.97 -9.13 8.88
CA SER A 399 -5.08 -9.50 7.78
C SER A 399 -5.88 -10.11 6.64
N ASP A 400 -5.56 -9.71 5.41
CA ASP A 400 -5.93 -10.50 4.24
C ASP A 400 -5.17 -11.83 4.27
N LYS A 401 -5.71 -12.85 3.60
CA LYS A 401 -5.07 -14.15 3.40
C LYS A 401 -4.06 -14.08 2.27
N THR A 402 -4.50 -13.75 1.05
CA THR A 402 -3.73 -13.96 -0.18
C THR A 402 -2.55 -13.00 -0.25
N GLY A 403 -1.32 -13.53 -0.30
CA GLY A 403 -0.09 -12.75 -0.42
C GLY A 403 0.37 -12.02 0.85
N THR A 404 -0.48 -11.94 1.87
CA THR A 404 -0.08 -11.49 3.21
C THR A 404 0.29 -12.69 4.08
N LEU A 405 -0.68 -13.56 4.41
CA LEU A 405 -0.44 -14.77 5.21
C LEU A 405 0.12 -15.93 4.35
N THR A 406 -0.25 -15.95 3.08
CA THR A 406 0.21 -16.94 2.12
C THR A 406 1.26 -16.37 1.17
N THR A 407 1.97 -17.24 0.48
CA THR A 407 3.07 -16.86 -0.44
C THR A 407 2.58 -16.20 -1.74
N ASN A 408 1.27 -16.23 -2.03
CA ASN A 408 0.67 -15.86 -3.31
C ASN A 408 1.18 -16.72 -4.49
N ARG A 409 1.60 -17.95 -4.21
CA ARG A 409 2.17 -18.88 -5.18
C ARG A 409 1.47 -20.22 -5.09
N MET A 410 0.76 -20.58 -6.14
CA MET A 410 0.09 -21.86 -6.19
C MET A 410 1.13 -22.96 -6.29
N THR A 411 1.04 -23.96 -5.42
CA THR A 411 1.98 -25.08 -5.32
C THR A 411 1.18 -26.36 -5.18
N VAL A 412 1.62 -27.44 -5.84
CA VAL A 412 1.09 -28.79 -5.58
C VAL A 412 1.59 -29.23 -4.22
N VAL A 413 0.68 -29.36 -3.26
CA VAL A 413 1.01 -29.77 -1.87
C VAL A 413 0.66 -31.23 -1.62
N GLN A 414 -0.35 -31.76 -2.31
CA GLN A 414 -0.73 -33.17 -2.22
C GLN A 414 -0.86 -33.76 -3.62
N SER A 415 -0.60 -35.05 -3.76
CA SER A 415 -0.84 -35.78 -5.00
C SER A 415 -1.31 -37.21 -4.73
N TYR A 416 -2.20 -37.71 -5.58
CA TYR A 416 -2.66 -39.09 -5.60
C TYR A 416 -2.23 -39.73 -6.91
N ILE A 417 -1.24 -40.61 -6.84
CA ILE A 417 -0.54 -41.20 -7.99
C ILE A 417 -0.36 -42.70 -7.72
N ASN A 418 -0.67 -43.56 -8.70
CA ASN A 418 -0.53 -45.03 -8.57
C ASN A 418 -1.18 -45.60 -7.29
N GLU A 419 -2.39 -45.12 -6.94
CA GLU A 419 -3.14 -45.50 -5.73
C GLU A 419 -2.48 -45.13 -4.39
N HIS A 420 -1.51 -44.21 -4.40
CA HIS A 420 -0.88 -43.70 -3.19
C HIS A 420 -1.15 -42.20 -3.00
N HIS A 421 -1.58 -41.83 -1.79
CA HIS A 421 -1.81 -40.43 -1.42
C HIS A 421 -0.56 -39.85 -0.76
N TYR A 422 0.16 -39.02 -1.52
CA TYR A 422 1.31 -38.28 -1.05
C TYR A 422 0.88 -36.93 -0.49
N LYS A 423 1.27 -36.65 0.77
CA LYS A 423 1.08 -35.35 1.42
C LYS A 423 2.26 -34.38 1.24
N ASP A 424 3.32 -34.88 0.62
CA ASP A 424 4.52 -34.15 0.24
C ASP A 424 4.89 -34.53 -1.21
N THR A 425 5.78 -33.77 -1.85
CA THR A 425 6.28 -34.12 -3.19
C THR A 425 7.00 -35.48 -3.15
N PRO A 426 6.54 -36.49 -3.91
CA PRO A 426 7.22 -37.78 -3.97
C PRO A 426 8.59 -37.66 -4.64
N LYS A 427 9.54 -38.52 -4.25
CA LYS A 427 10.81 -38.64 -4.96
C LYS A 427 10.61 -39.39 -6.27
N MET A 428 11.39 -39.02 -7.29
CA MET A 428 11.35 -39.63 -8.62
C MET A 428 11.47 -41.17 -8.59
N GLU A 429 12.27 -41.71 -7.68
CA GLU A 429 12.51 -43.15 -7.50
C GLU A 429 11.30 -43.93 -6.98
N MET A 430 10.34 -43.25 -6.34
CA MET A 430 9.13 -43.88 -5.79
C MET A 430 8.03 -44.06 -6.83
N LEU A 431 8.14 -43.40 -7.98
CA LEU A 431 7.13 -43.41 -9.04
C LEU A 431 7.52 -44.40 -10.13
N ASN A 432 6.51 -45.06 -10.70
CA ASN A 432 6.71 -45.89 -11.88
C ASN A 432 7.21 -45.01 -13.06
N LYS A 433 8.22 -45.48 -13.80
CA LYS A 433 8.86 -44.70 -14.88
C LYS A 433 7.89 -44.26 -15.98
N GLU A 434 6.95 -45.12 -16.39
CA GLU A 434 5.96 -44.80 -17.42
C GLU A 434 4.94 -43.78 -16.90
N THR A 435 4.49 -43.94 -15.65
CA THR A 435 3.58 -42.97 -15.02
C THR A 435 4.25 -41.61 -14.86
N LEU A 436 5.52 -41.60 -14.44
CA LEU A 436 6.31 -40.38 -14.31
C LEU A 436 6.45 -39.66 -15.67
N ASP A 437 6.85 -40.38 -16.72
CA ASP A 437 7.00 -39.78 -18.05
C ASP A 437 5.67 -39.20 -18.57
N LEU A 438 4.56 -39.92 -18.41
CA LEU A 438 3.22 -39.43 -18.76
C LEU A 438 2.84 -38.18 -17.97
N LEU A 439 3.11 -38.17 -16.67
CA LEU A 439 2.80 -37.05 -15.77
C LEU A 439 3.61 -35.79 -16.16
N LEU A 440 4.92 -35.95 -16.37
CA LEU A 440 5.82 -34.86 -16.74
C LEU A 440 5.44 -34.25 -18.09
N ASN A 441 5.17 -35.07 -19.11
CA ASN A 441 4.74 -34.60 -20.42
C ASN A 441 3.34 -33.97 -20.36
N CYS A 442 2.40 -34.58 -19.64
CA CYS A 442 1.05 -34.04 -19.48
C CYS A 442 1.09 -32.63 -18.88
N ILE A 443 1.82 -32.42 -17.78
CA ILE A 443 1.90 -31.11 -17.14
C ILE A 443 2.62 -30.09 -18.03
N SER A 444 3.76 -30.47 -18.61
CA SER A 444 4.63 -29.54 -19.33
C SER A 444 4.00 -29.05 -20.64
N ILE A 445 3.34 -29.96 -21.38
CA ILE A 445 2.77 -29.66 -22.70
C ILE A 445 1.32 -29.17 -22.60
N ASN A 446 0.52 -29.72 -21.67
CA ASN A 446 -0.87 -29.29 -21.48
C ASN A 446 -0.98 -28.04 -20.60
N SER A 447 0.05 -27.21 -20.53
CA SER A 447 0.05 -25.91 -19.86
C SER A 447 0.46 -24.83 -20.84
N SER A 448 -0.09 -23.62 -20.72
CA SER A 448 0.27 -22.53 -21.63
C SER A 448 1.78 -22.31 -21.63
N TYR A 449 2.36 -22.11 -22.81
CA TYR A 449 3.80 -21.85 -22.97
C TYR A 449 4.19 -20.46 -22.42
N SER A 450 3.20 -19.58 -22.28
CA SER A 450 3.32 -18.32 -21.54
C SER A 450 3.45 -18.50 -20.02
N SER A 451 3.00 -19.63 -19.47
CA SER A 451 3.12 -19.94 -18.04
C SER A 451 4.53 -20.45 -17.74
N GLN A 452 5.24 -19.78 -16.83
CA GLN A 452 6.64 -20.05 -16.50
C GLN A 452 6.92 -19.88 -15.01
N VAL A 453 7.88 -20.67 -14.50
CA VAL A 453 8.43 -20.53 -13.15
C VAL A 453 9.86 -20.03 -13.28
N VAL A 454 10.04 -18.73 -13.06
CA VAL A 454 11.35 -18.08 -13.18
C VAL A 454 12.10 -18.20 -11.86
N PRO A 455 13.35 -18.70 -11.86
CA PRO A 455 14.17 -18.74 -10.65
C PRO A 455 14.33 -17.37 -10.01
N ALA A 456 14.54 -17.36 -8.69
CA ALA A 456 14.81 -16.14 -7.96
C ALA A 456 16.08 -15.45 -8.49
N LYS A 457 16.06 -14.12 -8.60
CA LYS A 457 17.22 -13.34 -9.06
C LYS A 457 18.28 -13.19 -7.97
N GLN A 458 17.85 -13.20 -6.70
CA GLN A 458 18.73 -13.08 -5.54
C GLN A 458 18.62 -14.29 -4.63
N VAL A 459 19.72 -14.59 -3.91
CA VAL A 459 19.77 -15.66 -2.92
C VAL A 459 18.85 -15.30 -1.75
N GLY A 460 17.83 -16.13 -1.50
CA GLY A 460 16.81 -15.90 -0.46
C GLY A 460 15.49 -15.34 -0.98
N GLU A 461 15.43 -14.87 -2.24
CA GLU A 461 14.16 -14.57 -2.91
C GLU A 461 13.48 -15.86 -3.37
N GLN A 462 12.15 -15.81 -3.49
CA GLN A 462 11.38 -16.93 -4.02
C GLN A 462 11.30 -16.86 -5.56
N ALA A 463 11.17 -18.01 -6.21
CA ALA A 463 10.94 -18.07 -7.65
C ALA A 463 9.63 -17.33 -8.04
N THR A 464 9.62 -16.66 -9.19
CA THR A 464 8.47 -15.90 -9.68
C THR A 464 7.60 -16.78 -10.58
N GLN A 465 6.28 -16.72 -10.44
CA GLN A 465 5.33 -17.38 -11.34
C GLN A 465 4.78 -16.37 -12.34
N LEU A 466 5.01 -16.58 -13.64
CA LEU A 466 4.49 -15.77 -14.73
C LEU A 466 3.39 -16.54 -15.45
N GLY A 467 2.26 -15.91 -15.76
CA GLY A 467 1.11 -16.55 -16.40
C GLY A 467 0.07 -17.09 -15.41
N ASN A 468 -0.62 -18.18 -15.77
CA ASN A 468 -1.67 -18.74 -14.92
C ASN A 468 -1.05 -19.44 -13.70
N LYS A 469 -1.31 -18.91 -12.50
CA LYS A 469 -0.72 -19.43 -11.25
C LYS A 469 -0.96 -20.92 -11.04
N THR A 470 -2.14 -21.43 -11.41
CA THR A 470 -2.47 -22.86 -11.26
C THR A 470 -1.56 -23.72 -12.13
N GLU A 471 -1.32 -23.29 -13.36
CA GLU A 471 -0.38 -23.95 -14.26
C GLU A 471 1.07 -23.81 -13.78
N CYS A 472 1.46 -22.63 -13.30
CA CYS A 472 2.77 -22.43 -12.70
C CYS A 472 3.00 -23.33 -11.47
N GLY A 473 1.95 -23.64 -10.70
CA GLY A 473 2.02 -24.61 -9.61
C GLY A 473 2.27 -26.03 -10.09
N LEU A 474 1.63 -26.43 -11.20
CA LEU A 474 1.90 -27.72 -11.85
C LEU A 474 3.33 -27.77 -12.43
N LEU A 475 3.78 -26.72 -13.11
CA LEU A 475 5.16 -26.64 -13.62
C LEU A 475 6.19 -26.64 -12.48
N GLY A 476 5.86 -25.99 -11.37
CA GLY A 476 6.65 -26.06 -10.13
C GLY A 476 6.72 -27.48 -9.57
N PHE A 477 5.66 -28.27 -9.70
CA PHE A 477 5.65 -29.68 -9.32
C PHE A 477 6.58 -30.53 -10.20
N VAL A 478 6.63 -30.27 -11.51
CA VAL A 478 7.60 -30.90 -12.42
C VAL A 478 9.05 -30.63 -11.99
N LEU A 479 9.36 -29.35 -11.66
CA LEU A 479 10.67 -28.98 -11.14
C LEU A 479 10.97 -29.68 -9.81
N ALA A 480 9.99 -29.76 -8.91
CA ALA A 480 10.13 -30.40 -7.60
C ALA A 480 10.33 -31.93 -7.70
N LEU A 481 9.81 -32.57 -8.74
CA LEU A 481 10.07 -33.97 -9.08
C LEU A 481 11.48 -34.21 -9.67
N GLY A 482 12.24 -33.13 -9.92
CA GLY A 482 13.62 -33.19 -10.42
C GLY A 482 13.73 -33.15 -11.95
N ALA A 483 12.67 -32.78 -12.67
CA ALA A 483 12.67 -32.69 -14.13
C ALA A 483 12.53 -31.24 -14.62
N SER A 484 13.15 -30.93 -15.76
CA SER A 484 13.00 -29.64 -16.44
C SER A 484 11.80 -29.69 -17.39
N TYR A 485 10.76 -28.90 -17.10
CA TYR A 485 9.64 -28.76 -18.04
C TYR A 485 10.08 -28.04 -19.32
N GLN A 486 11.15 -27.23 -19.27
CA GLN A 486 11.64 -26.50 -20.43
C GLN A 486 12.24 -27.47 -21.45
N ASP A 487 13.02 -28.46 -21.01
CA ASP A 487 13.60 -29.48 -21.90
C ASP A 487 12.53 -30.30 -22.64
N ILE A 488 11.37 -30.52 -21.99
CA ILE A 488 10.22 -31.19 -22.59
C ILE A 488 9.56 -30.29 -23.63
N ARG A 489 9.41 -29.00 -23.33
CA ARG A 489 8.84 -28.00 -24.25
C ARG A 489 9.76 -27.72 -25.44
N ASP A 490 11.07 -27.72 -25.26
CA ASP A 490 12.04 -27.53 -26.34
C ASP A 490 11.98 -28.66 -27.37
N LYS A 491 11.65 -29.89 -26.92
CA LYS A 491 11.41 -31.06 -27.79
C LYS A 491 10.02 -31.06 -28.41
N ASN A 492 9.08 -30.31 -27.85
CA ASN A 492 7.68 -30.21 -28.29
C ASN A 492 7.32 -28.72 -28.44
N PRO A 493 7.88 -28.02 -29.45
CA PRO A 493 7.64 -26.59 -29.61
C PRO A 493 6.16 -26.31 -29.88
N GLU A 494 5.67 -25.12 -29.51
CA GLU A 494 4.24 -24.79 -29.57
C GLU A 494 3.67 -24.95 -31.00
N GLU A 495 4.47 -24.67 -32.02
CA GLU A 495 4.10 -24.80 -33.44
C GLU A 495 3.90 -26.26 -33.88
N SER A 496 4.43 -27.23 -33.12
CA SER A 496 4.28 -28.66 -33.39
C SER A 496 2.97 -29.26 -32.86
N ILE A 497 2.22 -28.49 -32.06
CA ILE A 497 0.99 -28.92 -31.38
C ILE A 497 -0.18 -28.85 -32.37
N PRO A 498 -0.82 -29.98 -32.75
CA PRO A 498 -1.90 -29.97 -33.74
C PRO A 498 -3.15 -29.20 -33.31
N LYS A 499 -3.54 -29.29 -32.03
CA LYS A 499 -4.77 -28.66 -31.51
C LYS A 499 -4.69 -28.45 -30.01
N VAL A 500 -5.15 -27.29 -29.55
CA VAL A 500 -5.34 -26.97 -28.13
C VAL A 500 -6.80 -26.59 -27.90
N TYR A 501 -7.45 -27.29 -26.99
CA TYR A 501 -8.74 -26.91 -26.41
C TYR A 501 -8.45 -26.11 -25.15
N THR A 502 -8.62 -24.78 -25.26
CA THR A 502 -8.35 -23.83 -24.18
C THR A 502 -9.20 -24.08 -22.94
N PHE A 503 -8.93 -23.43 -21.83
CA PHE A 503 -9.83 -23.54 -20.68
C PHE A 503 -11.17 -22.87 -20.99
N ASN A 504 -12.29 -23.53 -20.66
CA ASN A 504 -13.62 -22.92 -20.69
C ASN A 504 -14.34 -23.20 -19.36
N SER A 505 -14.92 -22.17 -18.76
CA SER A 505 -15.55 -22.18 -17.43
C SER A 505 -16.74 -23.14 -17.30
N VAL A 506 -17.42 -23.47 -18.41
CA VAL A 506 -18.52 -24.45 -18.43
C VAL A 506 -17.97 -25.87 -18.32
N ARG A 507 -16.92 -26.19 -19.10
CA ARG A 507 -16.27 -27.53 -19.05
C ARG A 507 -15.29 -27.70 -17.89
N LYS A 508 -14.77 -26.59 -17.34
CA LYS A 508 -13.73 -26.52 -16.31
C LYS A 508 -12.50 -27.41 -16.61
N SER A 509 -12.15 -27.53 -17.88
CA SER A 509 -11.01 -28.34 -18.35
C SER A 509 -10.34 -27.72 -19.58
N MET A 510 -9.12 -28.18 -19.84
CA MET A 510 -8.26 -27.85 -20.97
C MET A 510 -7.63 -29.14 -21.49
N SER A 511 -7.44 -29.23 -22.80
CA SER A 511 -6.80 -30.40 -23.41
C SER A 511 -5.86 -29.99 -24.55
N THR A 512 -4.76 -30.70 -24.71
CA THR A 512 -3.76 -30.48 -25.76
C THR A 512 -3.52 -31.79 -26.50
N VAL A 513 -3.65 -31.75 -27.83
CA VAL A 513 -3.34 -32.87 -28.72
C VAL A 513 -1.87 -32.77 -29.11
N VAL A 514 -1.15 -33.90 -29.11
CA VAL A 514 0.26 -33.99 -29.51
C VAL A 514 0.48 -35.19 -30.42
N ASN A 515 1.49 -35.11 -31.28
CA ASN A 515 1.90 -36.21 -32.15
C ASN A 515 2.66 -37.28 -31.35
N ARG A 516 2.42 -38.56 -31.64
CA ARG A 516 3.17 -39.67 -31.02
C ARG A 516 4.35 -40.11 -31.91
N PRO A 517 5.50 -40.51 -31.32
CA PRO A 517 6.66 -40.99 -32.09
C PRO A 517 6.36 -42.22 -32.97
N ASN A 518 5.46 -43.10 -32.51
CA ASN A 518 5.11 -44.35 -33.21
C ASN A 518 3.90 -44.21 -34.14
N GLY A 519 3.52 -42.97 -34.49
CA GLY A 519 2.31 -42.66 -35.23
C GLY A 519 1.06 -42.55 -34.35
N GLY A 520 0.08 -41.78 -34.82
CA GLY A 520 -1.12 -41.42 -34.08
C GLY A 520 -0.95 -40.20 -33.17
N TYR A 521 -1.91 -40.00 -32.27
CA TYR A 521 -2.03 -38.79 -31.46
C TYR A 521 -2.21 -39.13 -29.98
N ARG A 522 -1.76 -38.25 -29.11
CA ARG A 522 -2.04 -38.29 -27.68
C ARG A 522 -2.75 -37.00 -27.28
N VAL A 523 -3.84 -37.13 -26.55
CA VAL A 523 -4.56 -36.01 -25.95
C VAL A 523 -4.22 -35.98 -24.48
N PHE A 524 -3.62 -34.89 -24.01
CA PHE A 524 -3.50 -34.62 -22.58
C PHE A 524 -4.67 -33.75 -22.14
N SER A 525 -5.22 -34.04 -20.96
CA SER A 525 -6.34 -33.28 -20.39
C SER A 525 -6.05 -32.94 -18.93
N LYS A 526 -6.44 -31.73 -18.53
CA LYS A 526 -6.40 -31.29 -17.13
C LYS A 526 -7.64 -30.47 -16.81
N GLY A 527 -8.15 -30.60 -15.60
CA GLY A 527 -9.34 -29.88 -15.19
C GLY A 527 -9.78 -30.21 -13.77
N ALA A 528 -10.93 -29.70 -13.38
CA ALA A 528 -11.53 -30.03 -12.09
C ALA A 528 -11.67 -31.56 -11.93
N SER A 529 -11.20 -32.09 -10.80
CA SER A 529 -11.06 -33.52 -10.59
C SER A 529 -12.38 -34.27 -10.75
N GLU A 530 -13.46 -33.74 -10.20
CA GLU A 530 -14.81 -34.31 -10.25
C GLU A 530 -15.45 -34.31 -11.64
N ILE A 531 -14.91 -33.51 -12.58
CA ILE A 531 -15.38 -33.47 -13.98
C ILE A 531 -14.56 -34.42 -14.85
N ILE A 532 -13.23 -34.35 -14.79
CA ILE A 532 -12.36 -35.21 -15.62
C ILE A 532 -12.51 -36.68 -15.23
N THR A 533 -12.61 -37.00 -13.94
CA THR A 533 -12.78 -38.40 -13.50
C THR A 533 -14.03 -39.04 -14.07
N LYS A 534 -15.14 -38.30 -14.23
CA LYS A 534 -16.36 -38.80 -14.89
C LYS A 534 -16.18 -39.11 -16.38
N LYS A 535 -15.17 -38.52 -17.02
CA LYS A 535 -14.82 -38.76 -18.42
C LYS A 535 -13.75 -39.86 -18.59
N CYS A 536 -13.22 -40.41 -17.50
CA CYS A 536 -12.22 -41.46 -17.53
C CYS A 536 -12.87 -42.86 -17.59
N LYS A 537 -12.29 -43.76 -18.39
CA LYS A 537 -12.60 -45.21 -18.42
C LYS A 537 -11.50 -46.08 -17.85
N TRP A 538 -10.32 -45.50 -17.65
CA TRP A 538 -9.12 -46.17 -17.16
C TRP A 538 -8.44 -45.33 -16.08
N PHE A 539 -7.72 -46.00 -15.19
CA PHE A 539 -6.90 -45.37 -14.15
C PHE A 539 -5.53 -46.06 -14.09
N LEU A 540 -4.46 -45.26 -13.98
CA LEU A 540 -3.11 -45.77 -13.72
C LEU A 540 -2.98 -46.15 -12.25
N GLY A 541 -3.26 -47.43 -11.97
CA GLY A 541 -3.25 -48.02 -10.65
C GLY A 541 -1.83 -48.30 -10.12
N LYS A 542 -1.75 -49.20 -9.15
CA LYS A 542 -0.49 -49.57 -8.49
C LYS A 542 0.59 -50.00 -9.51
N ASN A 543 1.82 -49.54 -9.30
CA ASN A 543 2.99 -49.83 -10.15
C ASN A 543 2.84 -49.42 -11.64
N GLY A 544 1.90 -48.53 -11.98
CA GLY A 544 1.65 -48.09 -13.36
C GLY A 544 0.71 -49.00 -14.14
N GLN A 545 0.09 -50.00 -13.49
CA GLN A 545 -0.81 -50.92 -14.18
C GLN A 545 -2.13 -50.24 -14.54
N LEU A 546 -2.58 -50.44 -15.79
CA LEU A 546 -3.88 -49.98 -16.24
C LEU A 546 -5.00 -50.79 -15.58
N THR A 547 -5.96 -50.09 -14.99
CA THR A 547 -7.15 -50.68 -14.38
C THR A 547 -8.40 -50.07 -15.01
N LYS A 548 -9.43 -50.89 -15.21
CA LYS A 548 -10.74 -50.39 -15.66
C LYS A 548 -11.31 -49.49 -14.57
N PHE A 549 -11.79 -48.33 -14.98
CA PHE A 549 -12.28 -47.29 -14.10
C PHE A 549 -13.72 -46.96 -14.49
N GLY A 550 -14.67 -47.49 -13.72
CA GLY A 550 -16.09 -47.28 -13.94
C GLY A 550 -16.65 -46.11 -13.13
N PRO A 551 -17.95 -45.81 -13.30
CA PRO A 551 -18.63 -44.76 -12.53
C PRO A 551 -18.55 -44.97 -11.01
N LYS A 552 -18.61 -46.23 -10.54
CA LYS A 552 -18.48 -46.57 -9.11
C LYS A 552 -17.09 -46.25 -8.55
N ASP A 553 -16.05 -46.49 -9.34
CA ASP A 553 -14.67 -46.20 -8.95
C ASP A 553 -14.43 -44.68 -8.94
N ALA A 554 -15.03 -43.96 -9.89
CA ALA A 554 -15.03 -42.51 -9.91
C ALA A 554 -15.71 -41.90 -8.68
N GLU A 555 -16.89 -42.40 -8.30
CA GLU A 555 -17.58 -41.97 -7.07
C GLU A 555 -16.76 -42.28 -5.82
N ALA A 556 -16.14 -43.46 -5.75
CA ALA A 556 -15.27 -43.83 -4.63
C ALA A 556 -14.03 -42.93 -4.54
N LEU A 557 -13.40 -42.60 -5.69
CA LEU A 557 -12.25 -41.71 -5.75
C LEU A 557 -12.63 -40.27 -5.35
N VAL A 558 -13.81 -39.80 -5.78
CA VAL A 558 -14.33 -38.49 -5.36
C VAL A 558 -14.51 -38.44 -3.85
N ARG A 559 -15.20 -39.44 -3.27
CA ARG A 559 -15.51 -39.47 -1.84
C ARG A 559 -14.29 -39.67 -0.95
N ASN A 560 -13.36 -40.55 -1.35
CA ASN A 560 -12.26 -40.98 -0.49
C ASN A 560 -11.00 -40.14 -0.65
N VAL A 561 -10.84 -39.42 -1.77
CA VAL A 561 -9.62 -38.65 -2.08
C VAL A 561 -9.95 -37.20 -2.38
N ILE A 562 -10.83 -36.92 -3.35
CA ILE A 562 -11.07 -35.54 -3.83
C ILE A 562 -11.78 -34.69 -2.77
N GLU A 563 -12.85 -35.20 -2.14
CA GLU A 563 -13.61 -34.49 -1.11
C GLU A 563 -12.77 -34.18 0.15
N PRO A 564 -11.97 -35.12 0.69
CA PRO A 564 -11.01 -34.82 1.76
C PRO A 564 -10.00 -33.74 1.36
N MET A 565 -9.39 -33.84 0.18
CA MET A 565 -8.46 -32.82 -0.32
C MET A 565 -9.13 -31.45 -0.45
N ALA A 566 -10.36 -31.39 -0.97
CA ALA A 566 -11.12 -30.16 -1.07
C ALA A 566 -11.51 -29.58 0.30
N SER A 567 -11.80 -30.46 1.27
CA SER A 567 -12.11 -30.08 2.66
C SER A 567 -10.89 -29.47 3.37
N ASP A 568 -9.69 -29.93 3.03
CA ASP A 568 -8.42 -29.32 3.43
C ASP A 568 -8.15 -27.97 2.72
N GLY A 569 -9.08 -27.49 1.89
CA GLY A 569 -8.98 -26.22 1.19
C GLY A 569 -8.11 -26.28 -0.08
N LEU A 570 -7.80 -27.48 -0.57
CA LEU A 570 -6.99 -27.68 -1.77
C LEU A 570 -7.85 -27.56 -3.04
N ARG A 571 -7.31 -26.90 -4.05
CA ARG A 571 -7.85 -26.95 -5.41
C ARG A 571 -7.42 -28.25 -6.07
N THR A 572 -8.35 -29.19 -6.21
CA THR A 572 -8.09 -30.50 -6.81
C THR A 572 -8.13 -30.43 -8.34
N ILE A 573 -7.09 -30.94 -9.00
CA ILE A 573 -7.00 -31.06 -10.45
C ILE A 573 -6.69 -32.50 -10.83
N CYS A 574 -7.44 -33.07 -11.77
CA CYS A 574 -7.13 -34.36 -12.35
C CYS A 574 -6.36 -34.17 -13.66
N LEU A 575 -5.30 -34.96 -13.82
CA LEU A 575 -4.47 -35.06 -15.01
C LEU A 575 -4.78 -36.39 -15.68
N ALA A 576 -5.08 -36.34 -16.98
CA ALA A 576 -5.50 -37.50 -17.75
C ALA A 576 -4.91 -37.46 -19.16
N TYR A 577 -4.90 -38.61 -19.83
CA TYR A 577 -4.52 -38.72 -21.23
C TYR A 577 -5.39 -39.69 -22.01
N LYS A 578 -5.32 -39.62 -23.33
CA LYS A 578 -5.96 -40.56 -24.26
C LYS A 578 -5.10 -40.72 -25.49
N ASP A 579 -4.95 -41.96 -25.94
CA ASP A 579 -4.12 -42.29 -27.11
C ASP A 579 -4.99 -42.73 -28.28
N TYR A 580 -4.78 -42.08 -29.42
CA TYR A 580 -5.30 -42.49 -30.71
C TYR A 580 -4.20 -43.18 -31.51
N VAL A 581 -4.50 -44.37 -32.04
CA VAL A 581 -3.58 -45.17 -32.86
C VAL A 581 -4.18 -45.49 -34.22
N PRO A 582 -3.40 -45.52 -35.30
CA PRO A 582 -3.92 -45.91 -36.61
C PRO A 582 -4.50 -47.32 -36.58
N ALA A 583 -5.67 -47.51 -37.19
CA ALA A 583 -6.27 -48.84 -37.32
C ALA A 583 -5.32 -49.81 -38.06
N GLY A 584 -5.05 -50.97 -37.45
CA GLY A 584 -4.12 -51.98 -37.96
C GLY A 584 -2.77 -52.05 -37.21
N SER A 585 -2.50 -51.11 -36.30
CA SER A 585 -1.38 -51.22 -35.35
C SER A 585 -1.75 -52.12 -34.15
N ALA A 586 -0.76 -52.54 -33.34
CA ALA A 586 -1.02 -53.25 -32.09
C ALA A 586 -1.70 -52.29 -31.10
N ILE A 587 -2.99 -52.50 -30.83
CA ILE A 587 -3.82 -51.62 -30.00
C ILE A 587 -3.67 -52.04 -28.53
N GLY A 588 -3.18 -51.14 -27.69
CA GLY A 588 -3.20 -51.29 -26.23
C GLY A 588 -4.61 -51.15 -25.65
N GLU A 589 -4.84 -51.70 -24.45
CA GLU A 589 -6.20 -51.80 -23.86
C GLU A 589 -6.92 -50.45 -23.71
N ASN A 590 -6.18 -49.37 -23.47
CA ASN A 590 -6.71 -48.01 -23.29
C ASN A 590 -6.53 -47.10 -24.51
N GLN A 591 -6.14 -47.66 -25.66
CA GLN A 591 -5.92 -46.92 -26.91
C GLN A 591 -7.15 -47.03 -27.82
N ILE A 592 -7.43 -45.96 -28.58
CA ILE A 592 -8.52 -45.92 -29.54
C ILE A 592 -7.97 -46.02 -30.96
N ALA A 593 -8.40 -47.03 -31.69
CA ALA A 593 -8.12 -47.13 -33.11
C ALA A 593 -8.97 -46.12 -33.88
N TYR A 594 -8.33 -45.34 -34.76
CA TYR A 594 -9.05 -44.45 -35.68
C TYR A 594 -8.86 -44.90 -37.13
N HIS A 595 -9.92 -44.71 -37.91
CA HIS A 595 -9.94 -44.96 -39.35
C HIS A 595 -10.05 -43.60 -40.07
N GLY A 596 -9.07 -43.25 -40.90
CA GLY A 596 -9.07 -41.97 -41.62
C GLY A 596 -8.68 -40.77 -40.75
N GLU A 597 -9.39 -39.65 -40.87
CA GLU A 597 -9.16 -38.44 -40.09
C GLU A 597 -10.00 -38.41 -38.80
N ILE A 598 -9.44 -37.84 -37.73
CA ILE A 598 -10.13 -37.64 -36.46
C ILE A 598 -10.86 -36.30 -36.53
N ASP A 599 -12.15 -36.31 -36.20
CA ASP A 599 -12.94 -35.09 -36.04
C ASP A 599 -12.53 -34.34 -34.77
N TRP A 600 -11.61 -33.40 -34.92
CA TRP A 600 -11.13 -32.54 -33.83
C TRP A 600 -12.13 -31.46 -33.41
N ASP A 601 -13.20 -31.23 -34.17
CA ASP A 601 -14.22 -30.25 -33.80
C ASP A 601 -15.28 -30.86 -32.88
N ASN A 602 -15.45 -32.19 -32.92
CA ASN A 602 -16.20 -32.94 -31.91
C ASN A 602 -15.38 -33.13 -30.61
N GLU A 603 -15.20 -32.04 -29.87
CA GLU A 603 -14.43 -32.03 -28.62
C GLU A 603 -14.92 -33.07 -27.62
N ASP A 604 -16.24 -33.27 -27.46
CA ASP A 604 -16.78 -34.22 -26.49
C ASP A 604 -16.32 -35.65 -26.78
N ALA A 605 -16.25 -36.07 -28.05
CA ALA A 605 -15.69 -37.38 -28.40
C ALA A 605 -14.18 -37.47 -28.08
N VAL A 606 -13.45 -36.37 -28.23
CA VAL A 606 -12.01 -36.29 -27.97
C VAL A 606 -11.70 -36.35 -26.48
N VAL A 607 -12.45 -35.64 -25.64
CA VAL A 607 -12.20 -35.50 -24.19
C VAL A 607 -12.98 -36.49 -23.32
N ASN A 608 -13.63 -37.50 -23.91
CA ASN A 608 -14.20 -38.66 -23.21
C ASN A 608 -13.31 -39.90 -23.38
N ASP A 609 -13.55 -40.93 -22.57
CA ASP A 609 -12.80 -42.19 -22.58
C ASP A 609 -11.31 -42.03 -22.24
N LEU A 610 -11.04 -41.12 -21.30
CA LEU A 610 -9.69 -40.80 -20.85
C LEU A 610 -9.12 -41.86 -19.91
N THR A 611 -7.80 -41.84 -19.74
CA THR A 611 -7.07 -42.56 -18.70
C THR A 611 -6.58 -41.55 -17.66
N ALA A 612 -7.04 -41.67 -16.42
CA ALA A 612 -6.59 -40.84 -15.32
C ALA A 612 -5.16 -41.21 -14.90
N ILE A 613 -4.29 -40.20 -14.82
CA ILE A 613 -2.87 -40.35 -14.41
C ILE A 613 -2.74 -40.06 -12.92
N ALA A 614 -3.24 -38.90 -12.49
CA ALA A 614 -3.04 -38.40 -11.15
C ALA A 614 -4.15 -37.42 -10.75
N ILE A 615 -4.37 -37.28 -9.45
CA ILE A 615 -5.07 -36.13 -8.87
C ILE A 615 -4.05 -35.33 -8.08
N VAL A 616 -4.04 -34.02 -8.25
CA VAL A 616 -3.15 -33.12 -7.51
C VAL A 616 -3.96 -32.09 -6.75
N GLY A 617 -3.54 -31.80 -5.52
CA GLY A 617 -4.10 -30.78 -4.66
C GLY A 617 -3.19 -29.57 -4.68
N ILE A 618 -3.70 -28.46 -5.21
CA ILE A 618 -2.96 -27.21 -5.34
C ILE A 618 -3.46 -26.23 -4.29
N GLN A 619 -2.54 -25.59 -3.60
CA GLN A 619 -2.85 -24.56 -2.61
C GLN A 619 -1.87 -23.40 -2.74
N ASP A 620 -2.27 -22.24 -2.24
CA ASP A 620 -1.33 -21.17 -1.92
C ASP A 620 -0.86 -21.38 -0.47
N PRO A 621 0.37 -21.89 -0.25
CA PRO A 621 0.82 -22.29 1.07
C PRO A 621 1.03 -21.08 1.98
N VAL A 622 0.87 -21.32 3.28
CA VAL A 622 1.18 -20.36 4.34
C VAL A 622 2.69 -20.07 4.34
N ARG A 623 3.07 -18.81 4.57
CA ARG A 623 4.48 -18.45 4.69
C ARG A 623 5.10 -19.13 5.93
N PRO A 624 6.32 -19.69 5.86
CA PRO A 624 6.94 -20.41 6.98
C PRO A 624 7.02 -19.60 8.28
N GLU A 625 7.18 -18.28 8.18
CA GLU A 625 7.29 -17.35 9.31
C GLU A 625 5.95 -16.98 9.96
N VAL A 626 4.83 -17.14 9.25
CA VAL A 626 3.50 -16.66 9.68
C VAL A 626 3.00 -17.34 10.96
N PRO A 627 3.05 -18.68 11.12
CA PRO A 627 2.56 -19.30 12.35
C PRO A 627 3.28 -18.81 13.61
N ALA A 628 4.61 -18.62 13.52
CA ALA A 628 5.41 -18.08 14.61
C ALA A 628 5.10 -16.60 14.88
N ALA A 629 4.87 -15.80 13.83
CA ALA A 629 4.50 -14.39 13.97
C ALA A 629 3.12 -14.22 14.62
N ILE A 630 2.13 -15.04 14.24
CA ILE A 630 0.79 -15.01 14.84
C ILE A 630 0.83 -15.43 16.31
N THR A 631 1.60 -16.46 16.64
CA THR A 631 1.80 -16.87 18.03
C THR A 631 2.36 -15.73 18.88
N LYS A 632 3.40 -15.02 18.39
CA LYS A 632 3.94 -13.83 19.07
C LYS A 632 2.92 -12.70 19.22
N CYS A 633 2.07 -12.48 18.22
CA CYS A 633 1.00 -11.48 18.32
C CYS A 633 -0.01 -11.86 19.41
N GLN A 634 -0.44 -13.13 19.45
CA GLN A 634 -1.36 -13.63 20.46
C GLN A 634 -0.77 -13.55 21.88
N GLU A 635 0.51 -13.88 22.05
CA GLU A 635 1.25 -13.73 23.32
C GLU A 635 1.33 -12.27 23.80
N ALA A 636 1.40 -11.32 22.85
CA ALA A 636 1.35 -9.89 23.13
C ALA A 636 -0.08 -9.35 23.40
N GLY A 637 -1.10 -10.23 23.42
CA GLY A 637 -2.51 -9.85 23.62
C GLY A 637 -3.19 -9.26 22.37
N ILE A 638 -2.59 -9.41 21.19
CA ILE A 638 -3.13 -8.92 19.93
C ILE A 638 -3.99 -10.01 19.28
N THR A 639 -5.24 -9.70 18.99
CA THR A 639 -6.14 -10.62 18.28
C THR A 639 -5.94 -10.53 16.77
N VAL A 640 -5.52 -11.61 16.13
CA VAL A 640 -5.40 -11.68 14.67
C VAL A 640 -6.70 -12.19 14.05
N ARG A 641 -7.25 -11.46 13.08
CA ARG A 641 -8.49 -11.80 12.35
C ARG A 641 -8.18 -11.91 10.86
N MET A 642 -8.53 -13.04 10.25
CA MET A 642 -8.41 -13.22 8.80
C MET A 642 -9.68 -12.72 8.11
N VAL A 643 -9.51 -11.88 7.10
CA VAL A 643 -10.60 -11.45 6.20
C VAL A 643 -10.24 -11.91 4.80
N THR A 644 -11.10 -12.68 4.15
CA THR A 644 -10.79 -13.22 2.82
C THR A 644 -12.05 -13.44 1.99
N GLY A 645 -11.93 -13.31 0.67
CA GLY A 645 -12.99 -13.62 -0.30
C GLY A 645 -13.07 -15.10 -0.70
N ASP A 646 -12.24 -15.95 -0.11
CA ASP A 646 -12.24 -17.39 -0.35
C ASP A 646 -13.47 -18.09 0.25
N ASN A 647 -13.70 -19.33 -0.20
CA ASN A 647 -14.68 -20.21 0.42
C ASN A 647 -14.34 -20.44 1.92
N ILE A 648 -15.37 -20.55 2.75
CA ILE A 648 -15.26 -20.75 4.20
C ILE A 648 -14.37 -21.94 4.60
N ASN A 649 -14.40 -23.05 3.84
CA ASN A 649 -13.58 -24.23 4.14
C ASN A 649 -12.09 -23.93 3.93
N THR A 650 -11.74 -23.24 2.83
CA THR A 650 -10.37 -22.81 2.56
C THR A 650 -9.89 -21.80 3.61
N ALA A 651 -10.74 -20.84 3.97
CA ALA A 651 -10.45 -19.86 5.02
C ALA A 651 -10.17 -20.56 6.36
N ARG A 652 -11.01 -21.53 6.76
CA ARG A 652 -10.84 -22.31 7.99
C ARG A 652 -9.55 -23.13 7.98
N SER A 653 -9.25 -23.81 6.88
CA SER A 653 -8.03 -24.60 6.72
C SER A 653 -6.77 -23.73 6.88
N ILE A 654 -6.70 -22.60 6.16
CA ILE A 654 -5.57 -21.67 6.25
C ILE A 654 -5.50 -21.03 7.64
N ALA A 655 -6.62 -20.63 8.23
CA ALA A 655 -6.63 -20.01 9.56
C ALA A 655 -6.16 -20.99 10.65
N THR A 656 -6.47 -22.29 10.51
CA THR A 656 -5.95 -23.35 11.38
C THR A 656 -4.45 -23.55 11.16
N ALA A 657 -3.99 -23.61 9.90
CA ALA A 657 -2.58 -23.74 9.57
C ALA A 657 -1.72 -22.55 10.04
N CYS A 658 -2.28 -21.34 10.01
CA CYS A 658 -1.64 -20.13 10.52
C CYS A 658 -1.63 -20.05 12.07
N GLY A 659 -2.41 -20.88 12.77
CA GLY A 659 -2.58 -20.80 14.23
C GLY A 659 -3.52 -19.68 14.69
N ILE A 660 -4.33 -19.12 13.79
CA ILE A 660 -5.40 -18.16 14.12
C ILE A 660 -6.55 -18.90 14.81
N LEU A 661 -6.93 -20.06 14.27
CA LEU A 661 -7.91 -20.95 14.88
C LEU A 661 -7.17 -22.10 15.56
N LYS A 662 -7.42 -22.30 16.85
CA LYS A 662 -6.87 -23.45 17.59
C LYS A 662 -7.89 -24.60 17.59
N PRO A 663 -7.47 -25.83 17.28
CA PRO A 663 -8.36 -26.99 17.35
C PRO A 663 -8.96 -27.13 18.76
N GLY A 664 -10.29 -27.18 18.85
CA GLY A 664 -11.00 -27.37 20.11
C GLY A 664 -11.40 -26.08 20.85
N GLU A 665 -11.03 -24.89 20.35
CA GLU A 665 -11.56 -23.62 20.84
C GLU A 665 -12.87 -23.25 20.12
N ASP A 666 -13.76 -22.54 20.80
CA ASP A 666 -14.94 -21.97 20.17
C ASP A 666 -14.53 -20.81 19.25
N PHE A 667 -14.74 -20.97 17.95
CA PHE A 667 -14.47 -19.93 16.97
C PHE A 667 -15.68 -19.63 16.09
N ILE A 668 -15.72 -18.39 15.61
CA ILE A 668 -16.75 -17.90 14.70
C ILE A 668 -16.10 -17.70 13.33
N ALA A 669 -16.51 -18.50 12.35
CA ALA A 669 -16.21 -18.28 10.94
C ALA A 669 -17.53 -17.94 10.22
N LEU A 670 -17.57 -16.80 9.54
CA LEU A 670 -18.79 -16.28 8.91
C LEU A 670 -18.56 -16.13 7.41
N GLU A 671 -19.59 -16.44 6.62
CA GLU A 671 -19.65 -16.02 5.22
C GLU A 671 -20.08 -14.55 5.14
N GLY A 672 -19.67 -13.85 4.07
CA GLY A 672 -20.04 -12.43 3.89
C GLY A 672 -21.55 -12.18 3.88
N LYS A 673 -22.35 -13.12 3.33
CA LYS A 673 -23.82 -13.05 3.36
C LYS A 673 -24.37 -13.09 4.79
N GLU A 674 -23.82 -13.96 5.62
CA GLU A 674 -24.21 -14.09 7.03
C GLU A 674 -23.80 -12.87 7.85
N PHE A 675 -22.58 -12.36 7.62
CA PHE A 675 -22.10 -11.14 8.24
C PHE A 675 -23.01 -9.94 7.92
N ASN A 676 -23.36 -9.74 6.64
CA ASN A 676 -24.27 -8.67 6.22
C ASN A 676 -25.69 -8.84 6.78
N ALA A 677 -26.18 -10.09 6.86
CA ALA A 677 -27.49 -10.38 7.44
C ALA A 677 -27.56 -10.10 8.95
N ARG A 678 -26.44 -10.29 9.67
CA ARG A 678 -26.30 -9.93 11.09
C ARG A 678 -26.19 -8.41 11.29
N TYR A 679 -25.51 -7.70 10.38
CA TYR A 679 -25.37 -6.25 10.42
C TYR A 679 -26.71 -5.52 10.19
N ASN A 680 -27.52 -5.98 9.22
CA ASN A 680 -28.80 -5.36 8.87
C ASN A 680 -29.95 -5.64 9.85
N LYS A 681 -29.73 -6.43 10.91
CA LYS A 681 -30.71 -6.69 11.97
C LYS A 681 -30.21 -6.08 13.28
N ASN A 682 -30.53 -4.81 13.53
CA ASN A 682 -30.49 -4.11 14.82
C ASN A 682 -29.47 -4.63 15.85
N VAL A 683 -28.24 -4.12 15.79
CA VAL A 683 -27.32 -4.19 16.94
C VAL A 683 -27.39 -2.85 17.67
N VAL A 684 -28.24 -2.79 18.69
CA VAL A 684 -28.12 -1.79 19.75
C VAL A 684 -26.89 -2.20 20.57
N PHE A 685 -25.83 -1.39 20.51
CA PHE A 685 -24.74 -1.49 21.47
C PHE A 685 -25.25 -0.91 22.79
N ASP A 686 -25.41 -1.75 23.81
CA ASP A 686 -25.49 -1.27 25.19
C ASP A 686 -24.05 -0.91 25.60
N TYR A 687 -23.85 0.35 25.98
CA TYR A 687 -22.53 0.94 26.29
C TYR A 687 -21.95 0.41 27.60
#